data_AF-A0A8T4ZRX0-F1
#
_entry.id   AF-A0A8T4ZRX0-F1
#
_cell.length_a   1.000
_cell.length_b   1.000
_cell.length_c   1.000
_cell.angle_alpha   90.00
_cell.angle_beta   90.00
_cell.angle_gamma   90.00
#
_symmetry.space_group_name_H-M   'P 1'
#
loop_
_entity.id
_entity.type
_entity.pdbx_description
1 polymer ?
#
loop_
_entity_poly.entity_id
_entity_poly.type
_entity_poly.pdbx_seq_one_letter_code
_entity_poly.pdbx_strand_id
1 'polypeptide(L)'
;MDLKRFEEPESTFPHFIYGKNKTEEISFPIGGIGTGCIGLAGNGRLIDWEIFNRPNKGGMNGISHFAVKAESDGKILDARILNGDLPPPYMGDFNKPMFQSFGFGPPIGYMAGLPHFRNFEFEGTYPTAEIRFSDEEFPGKVRMRAFNPLIPLNDLDSSIPAAFFEIEIRNTSEREITYTICLTVQNPLQAGTTVNVYGESEGVHFIKMSSSKVQEDDPEFGDLTIATDTSEVSYQEYGFRGPWFDGLYVYWEDFTSPGKFRNRRYPQPQEGIRDHAILAAHLSVKPKEFRRARFIIAWNFPNCYNYWNPEKAEKPAIWRNYYAKIFKNSVETALYCLKNWDRLYEETSAFRDSLFDSTLPPFVIDAVSANLSILKSPTVLRLEDGSLYGFEGCHPNSGCCEGSCMHVWSYAYAPLFLFPKLDRSMWDLHYKYDQREDGRISFRSQLPLGRGQWAFPHAAVDGQFGSVVRAYAYWKFTGDGEWLKANWLSIRRSIEYAWSETNEDKWDFDKDGVIEGRQHNTLDIELFGPNSWLTGLYLAALKAGAEMAEYLGEGERAEEYRTLFNRGKRWVEENLFNGEYFHQLINLKDKSILEKYASTDPSVISVYWDEEHGEIKYQIGEGCGIDQVLAQWHANICGLGAIFDGEKVKSALRSIYKYNFKRSMRSFFNPCRIFSLNDEAGTIVCSWPEGKIKPVIPVPYAEETWCGTEYAVASHMIQEGLINEGLGISKAVRDRYDGEKRNPWNEIECGSNYSRSMASYALLLALSGSKFDMTKDRVEFNPTGMADGGFKCFWSIGTGWGTFEAKTDKVTITVHYGKLRIRNLSLPFLKDKRIKTVISAEEEVECEWLKDGELIFTEPLILSRGQRLTILLSTEN
;
A
#
# COMPACT_ATOMS: atom_id res chain seq x y z
N MET A 1 12.63 32.92 17.23
CA MET A 1 11.16 32.81 17.15
C MET A 1 10.61 32.98 18.54
N ASP A 2 9.63 33.88 18.67
CA ASP A 2 9.06 34.35 19.93
C ASP A 2 8.44 33.23 20.77
N LEU A 3 8.77 33.25 22.06
CA LEU A 3 8.05 32.57 23.14
C LEU A 3 6.67 33.21 23.31
N LYS A 4 5.67 32.76 22.55
CA LYS A 4 4.25 33.03 22.83
C LYS A 4 3.52 31.71 23.12
N ARG A 5 2.75 31.76 24.22
CA ARG A 5 1.80 30.76 24.75
C ARG A 5 1.38 29.70 23.72
N PHE A 6 1.83 28.46 23.93
CA PHE A 6 1.26 27.28 23.30
C PHE A 6 0.25 26.66 24.28
N GLU A 7 -1.03 26.83 23.98
CA GLU A 7 -2.02 25.78 24.21
C GLU A 7 -1.52 24.50 23.50
N GLU A 8 -1.90 23.33 24.00
CA GLU A 8 -1.49 22.06 23.37
C GLU A 8 -1.75 22.16 21.87
N PRO A 9 -0.79 21.82 20.98
CA PRO A 9 -1.11 21.82 19.58
C PRO A 9 -2.23 20.79 19.41
N GLU A 10 -3.45 21.31 19.24
CA GLU A 10 -4.60 20.55 18.75
C GLU A 10 -4.13 19.82 17.49
N SER A 11 -4.55 18.58 17.32
CA SER A 11 -4.25 17.83 16.10
C SER A 11 -4.62 18.71 14.90
N THR A 12 -3.69 18.84 13.96
CA THR A 12 -3.95 19.49 12.68
C THR A 12 -4.98 18.72 11.85
N PHE A 13 -5.23 17.46 12.18
CA PHE A 13 -6.05 16.53 11.41
C PHE A 13 -7.05 15.76 12.30
N PRO A 14 -8.07 16.42 12.89
CA PRO A 14 -8.96 15.83 13.90
C PRO A 14 -9.76 14.61 13.39
N HIS A 15 -9.96 14.47 12.07
CA HIS A 15 -10.62 13.32 11.47
C HIS A 15 -9.86 12.00 11.62
N PHE A 16 -8.56 12.05 11.93
CA PHE A 16 -7.65 10.90 11.99
C PHE A 16 -7.24 10.57 13.42
N ILE A 17 -8.01 11.06 14.40
CA ILE A 17 -7.87 10.70 15.82
C ILE A 17 -8.80 9.53 16.13
N TYR A 18 -8.22 8.48 16.69
CA TYR A 18 -8.86 7.28 17.16
C TYR A 18 -8.77 7.25 18.68
N GLY A 19 -9.93 7.21 19.34
CA GLY A 19 -10.03 7.12 20.79
C GLY A 19 -11.02 6.04 21.21
N LYS A 20 -10.85 5.52 22.43
CA LYS A 20 -11.69 4.45 23.01
C LYS A 20 -11.72 3.22 22.09
N ASN A 21 -12.91 2.69 21.80
CA ASN A 21 -13.11 1.47 21.01
C ASN A 21 -12.52 1.54 19.59
N LYS A 22 -12.34 2.75 19.03
CA LYS A 22 -11.73 2.92 17.70
C LYS A 22 -10.23 2.61 17.65
N THR A 23 -9.63 2.22 18.77
CA THR A 23 -8.23 1.80 18.85
C THR A 23 -8.05 0.29 18.89
N GLU A 24 -9.15 -0.47 18.93
CA GLU A 24 -9.18 -1.92 19.17
C GLU A 24 -8.43 -2.73 18.11
N GLU A 25 -8.74 -2.45 16.84
CA GLU A 25 -8.22 -3.21 15.70
C GLU A 25 -6.96 -2.57 15.10
N ILE A 26 -6.51 -1.41 15.60
CA ILE A 26 -5.38 -0.69 15.01
C ILE A 26 -4.10 -1.53 15.16
N SER A 27 -3.46 -1.80 14.02
CA SER A 27 -2.06 -2.19 13.88
C SER A 27 -1.43 -1.35 12.77
N PHE A 28 -0.67 -0.32 13.15
CA PHE A 28 -0.03 0.61 12.23
C PHE A 28 1.37 0.11 11.86
N PRO A 29 1.64 -0.24 10.58
CA PRO A 29 2.91 -0.86 10.21
C PRO A 29 4.05 0.15 10.15
N ILE A 30 5.13 -0.12 10.89
CA ILE A 30 6.35 0.67 10.92
C ILE A 30 7.50 -0.16 10.35
N GLY A 31 7.88 0.14 9.11
CA GLY A 31 8.94 -0.56 8.39
C GLY A 31 9.20 0.04 7.00
N GLY A 32 10.31 -0.35 6.39
CA GLY A 32 10.69 0.02 5.03
C GLY A 32 9.99 -0.80 3.96
N ILE A 33 9.97 -0.31 2.72
CA ILE A 33 9.44 -1.06 1.58
C ILE A 33 10.27 -2.33 1.40
N GLY A 34 9.62 -3.49 1.53
CA GLY A 34 10.23 -4.79 1.38
C GLY A 34 11.17 -5.21 2.51
N THR A 35 11.07 -4.61 3.71
CA THR A 35 11.94 -4.94 4.84
C THR A 35 11.26 -5.75 5.95
N GLY A 36 9.95 -5.97 5.85
CA GLY A 36 9.11 -6.31 7.00
C GLY A 36 8.82 -5.07 7.86
N CYS A 37 7.96 -5.24 8.87
CA CYS A 37 7.54 -4.16 9.77
C CYS A 37 7.28 -4.64 11.20
N ILE A 38 7.15 -3.69 12.11
CA ILE A 38 6.57 -3.88 13.45
C ILE A 38 5.24 -3.11 13.48
N GLY A 39 4.16 -3.76 13.91
CA GLY A 39 2.87 -3.11 14.13
C GLY A 39 2.86 -2.29 15.42
N LEU A 40 2.41 -1.03 15.36
CA LEU A 40 2.07 -0.23 16.53
C LEU A 40 0.57 -0.32 16.78
N ALA A 41 0.19 -0.96 17.88
CA ALA A 41 -1.19 -1.09 18.27
C ALA A 41 -1.80 0.28 18.63
N GLY A 42 -3.12 0.43 18.49
CA GLY A 42 -3.82 1.68 18.84
C GLY A 42 -3.58 2.13 20.28
N ASN A 43 -3.29 1.19 21.19
CA ASN A 43 -2.96 1.44 22.58
C ASN A 43 -1.44 1.49 22.87
N GLY A 44 -0.56 1.56 21.87
CA GLY A 44 0.89 1.75 22.07
C GLY A 44 1.75 0.47 22.15
N ARG A 45 1.14 -0.72 22.12
CA ARG A 45 1.89 -1.99 22.13
C ARG A 45 2.64 -2.22 20.81
N LEU A 46 3.80 -2.88 20.88
CA LEU A 46 4.53 -3.39 19.72
C LEU A 46 4.09 -4.81 19.38
N ILE A 47 3.28 -4.94 18.33
CA ILE A 47 2.69 -6.19 17.83
C ILE A 47 3.19 -6.48 16.42
N ASP A 48 2.72 -7.59 15.82
CA ASP A 48 3.03 -7.97 14.43
C ASP A 48 4.51 -7.79 14.09
N TRP A 49 5.37 -8.55 14.78
CA TRP A 49 6.81 -8.53 14.52
C TRP A 49 7.12 -9.33 13.24
N GLU A 50 6.91 -8.69 12.10
CA GLU A 50 6.98 -9.28 10.75
C GLU A 50 8.32 -9.01 10.05
N ILE A 51 9.42 -9.01 10.83
CA ILE A 51 10.77 -8.64 10.40
C ILE A 51 11.64 -9.83 9.96
N PHE A 52 11.08 -11.05 9.95
CA PHE A 52 11.80 -12.31 9.70
C PHE A 52 11.53 -12.88 8.31
N ASN A 53 11.49 -12.00 7.29
CA ASN A 53 11.32 -12.34 5.88
C ASN A 53 10.00 -13.07 5.53
N ARG A 54 8.99 -12.98 6.41
CA ARG A 54 7.65 -13.54 6.21
C ARG A 54 6.62 -12.83 7.10
N PRO A 55 5.32 -12.90 6.77
CA PRO A 55 4.24 -12.43 7.65
C PRO A 55 4.29 -13.10 9.03
N ASN A 56 3.82 -12.37 10.05
CA ASN A 56 3.74 -12.84 11.44
C ASN A 56 2.61 -12.10 12.19
N LYS A 57 1.40 -12.13 11.62
CA LYS A 57 0.21 -11.44 12.17
C LYS A 57 -0.18 -12.04 13.53
N GLY A 58 -0.42 -11.18 14.52
CA GLY A 58 -0.63 -11.56 15.91
C GLY A 58 0.66 -12.01 16.63
N GLY A 59 1.82 -11.88 15.97
CA GLY A 59 3.13 -12.22 16.51
C GLY A 59 3.64 -11.19 17.51
N MET A 60 4.26 -11.64 18.60
CA MET A 60 4.90 -10.79 19.61
C MET A 60 6.38 -11.14 19.72
N ASN A 61 7.19 -10.21 20.23
CA ASN A 61 8.59 -10.47 20.58
C ASN A 61 8.80 -10.37 22.10
N GLY A 62 8.40 -11.41 22.83
CA GLY A 62 8.56 -11.46 24.29
C GLY A 62 7.81 -10.34 25.00
N ILE A 63 8.46 -9.69 25.97
CA ILE A 63 7.96 -8.52 26.68
C ILE A 63 8.56 -7.22 26.11
N SER A 64 8.70 -7.09 24.79
CA SER A 64 9.26 -5.87 24.19
C SER A 64 8.28 -4.68 24.32
N HIS A 65 8.72 -3.57 24.90
CA HIS A 65 7.87 -2.40 25.19
C HIS A 65 8.67 -1.11 25.46
N PHE A 66 7.95 0.02 25.47
CA PHE A 66 8.42 1.28 26.05
C PHE A 66 7.82 1.51 27.44
N ALA A 67 8.59 2.10 28.34
CA ALA A 67 8.14 2.52 29.68
C ALA A 67 8.70 3.89 30.05
N VAL A 68 8.05 4.57 30.99
CA VAL A 68 8.48 5.85 31.54
C VAL A 68 8.41 5.86 33.06
N LYS A 69 9.42 6.43 33.74
CA LYS A 69 9.35 6.77 35.17
C LYS A 69 9.68 8.22 35.41
N ALA A 70 9.07 8.80 36.44
CA ALA A 70 9.36 10.14 36.93
C ALA A 70 10.05 10.06 38.30
N GLU A 71 11.16 10.77 38.47
CA GLU A 71 11.94 10.81 39.69
C GLU A 71 12.25 12.26 40.11
N SER A 72 12.15 12.55 41.41
CA SER A 72 12.57 13.81 42.02
C SER A 72 13.20 13.53 43.38
N ASP A 73 14.30 14.22 43.70
CA ASP A 73 14.95 14.15 45.02
C ASP A 73 15.29 12.72 45.47
N GLY A 74 15.74 11.87 44.53
CA GLY A 74 16.07 10.46 44.79
C GLY A 74 14.87 9.57 45.12
N LYS A 75 13.64 10.00 44.81
CA LYS A 75 12.40 9.24 44.99
C LYS A 75 11.65 9.10 43.68
N ILE A 76 11.17 7.89 43.42
CA ILE A 76 10.22 7.64 42.32
C ILE A 76 8.88 8.29 42.67
N LEU A 77 8.37 9.08 41.72
CA LEU A 77 7.05 9.69 41.79
C LEU A 77 5.98 8.78 41.18
N ASP A 78 6.27 8.22 40.00
CA ASP A 78 5.42 7.26 39.31
C ASP A 78 6.22 6.53 38.20
N ALA A 79 5.76 5.34 37.78
CA ALA A 79 6.32 4.56 36.69
C ALA A 79 5.22 3.80 35.93
N ARG A 80 5.23 3.88 34.60
CA ARG A 80 4.20 3.30 33.73
C ARG A 80 4.78 2.73 32.45
N ILE A 81 4.15 1.69 31.93
CA ILE A 81 4.33 1.26 30.54
C ILE A 81 3.65 2.27 29.62
N LEU A 82 4.25 2.58 28.46
CA LEU A 82 3.64 3.46 27.44
C LEU A 82 2.57 2.72 26.63
N ASN A 83 1.60 2.16 27.35
CA ASN A 83 0.40 1.56 26.80
C ASN A 83 -0.83 2.30 27.32
N GLY A 84 -1.89 2.27 26.52
CA GLY A 84 -3.26 2.52 26.94
C GLY A 84 -3.94 1.26 27.47
N ASP A 85 -5.08 1.43 28.14
CA ASP A 85 -5.92 0.32 28.58
C ASP A 85 -6.17 -0.68 27.43
N LEU A 86 -6.11 -1.97 27.76
CA LEU A 86 -6.47 -3.04 26.82
C LEU A 86 -8.01 -3.11 26.72
N PRO A 87 -8.59 -3.19 25.51
CA PRO A 87 -10.03 -3.41 25.34
C PRO A 87 -10.41 -4.88 25.58
N PRO A 88 -11.67 -5.17 25.99
CA PRO A 88 -12.19 -6.53 26.08
C PRO A 88 -12.21 -7.21 24.69
N PRO A 89 -12.24 -8.56 24.61
CA PRO A 89 -12.39 -9.50 25.72
C PRO A 89 -11.05 -9.90 26.37
N TYR A 90 -11.00 -9.87 27.70
CA TYR A 90 -9.84 -10.31 28.49
C TYR A 90 -9.76 -11.83 28.66
N MET A 91 -10.25 -12.59 27.69
CA MET A 91 -10.36 -14.05 27.79
C MET A 91 -9.11 -14.78 27.28
N GLY A 92 -8.23 -14.11 26.53
CA GLY A 92 -7.12 -14.76 25.83
C GLY A 92 -7.49 -15.20 24.42
N ASP A 93 -6.63 -15.99 23.77
CA ASP A 93 -6.69 -16.28 22.34
C ASP A 93 -6.85 -17.79 22.06
N PHE A 94 -7.70 -18.16 21.12
CA PHE A 94 -7.95 -19.56 20.76
C PHE A 94 -6.76 -20.25 20.10
N ASN A 95 -5.89 -19.50 19.41
CA ASN A 95 -4.81 -20.05 18.60
C ASN A 95 -3.44 -20.03 19.29
N LYS A 96 -3.41 -19.97 20.62
CA LYS A 96 -2.18 -20.03 21.43
C LYS A 96 -1.97 -21.43 22.03
N PRO A 97 -0.73 -21.77 22.41
CA PRO A 97 -0.43 -23.04 23.07
C PRO A 97 -1.24 -23.26 24.37
N MET A 98 -1.27 -24.51 24.82
CA MET A 98 -1.83 -24.91 26.11
C MET A 98 -1.29 -24.01 27.25
N PHE A 99 -2.18 -23.51 28.11
CA PHE A 99 -1.91 -22.56 29.20
C PHE A 99 -1.61 -21.10 28.79
N GLN A 100 -1.77 -20.76 27.51
CA GLN A 100 -1.68 -19.38 27.01
C GLN A 100 -2.87 -19.02 26.10
N SER A 101 -3.88 -19.90 26.07
CA SER A 101 -5.02 -19.82 25.16
C SER A 101 -6.26 -19.22 25.83
N PHE A 102 -7.41 -19.32 25.15
CA PHE A 102 -8.70 -18.91 25.68
C PHE A 102 -8.95 -19.48 27.09
N GLY A 103 -9.32 -18.61 28.02
CA GLY A 103 -9.46 -18.88 29.46
C GLY A 103 -8.26 -18.44 30.32
N PHE A 104 -7.10 -18.13 29.73
CA PHE A 104 -5.88 -17.72 30.46
C PHE A 104 -5.64 -16.21 30.48
N GLY A 105 -6.56 -15.42 29.91
CA GLY A 105 -6.47 -13.97 29.88
C GLY A 105 -5.44 -13.44 28.88
N PRO A 106 -5.18 -12.12 28.91
CA PRO A 106 -4.21 -11.49 28.01
C PRO A 106 -2.79 -12.06 28.21
N PRO A 107 -2.04 -12.32 27.12
CA PRO A 107 -0.66 -12.78 27.22
C PRO A 107 0.24 -11.79 27.98
N ILE A 108 1.26 -12.31 28.68
CA ILE A 108 2.23 -11.49 29.43
C ILE A 108 2.92 -10.43 28.56
N GLY A 109 3.16 -10.72 27.28
CA GLY A 109 3.75 -9.80 26.32
C GLY A 109 2.89 -8.57 26.02
N TYR A 110 1.62 -8.56 26.40
CA TYR A 110 0.77 -7.36 26.29
C TYR A 110 1.09 -6.32 27.36
N MET A 111 1.82 -6.71 28.41
CA MET A 111 2.16 -5.88 29.56
C MET A 111 0.95 -5.34 30.34
N ALA A 112 -0.25 -5.89 30.10
CA ALA A 112 -1.51 -5.42 30.68
C ALA A 112 -1.58 -5.55 32.22
N GLY A 113 -0.70 -6.36 32.82
CA GLY A 113 -0.60 -6.51 34.28
C GLY A 113 0.27 -5.47 34.99
N LEU A 114 1.01 -4.63 34.25
CA LEU A 114 1.81 -3.55 34.83
C LEU A 114 1.06 -2.22 34.79
N PRO A 115 1.37 -1.24 35.67
CA PRO A 115 0.81 0.10 35.58
C PRO A 115 1.04 0.73 34.20
N HIS A 116 -0.02 1.29 33.63
CA HIS A 116 -0.04 1.92 32.31
C HIS A 116 -0.98 3.13 32.31
N PHE A 117 -1.10 3.84 31.20
CA PHE A 117 -1.90 5.08 31.14
C PHE A 117 -3.37 4.77 30.89
N ARG A 118 -4.25 5.34 31.72
CA ARG A 118 -5.70 5.21 31.54
C ARG A 118 -6.20 5.94 30.30
N ASN A 119 -5.71 7.17 30.07
CA ASN A 119 -6.17 7.99 28.96
C ASN A 119 -5.12 8.01 27.86
N PHE A 120 -5.55 7.71 26.64
CA PHE A 120 -4.72 7.78 25.46
C PHE A 120 -5.54 8.12 24.21
N GLU A 121 -4.88 8.74 23.24
CA GLU A 121 -5.44 9.04 21.92
C GLU A 121 -4.41 8.67 20.85
N PHE A 122 -4.86 7.95 19.81
CA PHE A 122 -4.02 7.56 18.68
C PHE A 122 -4.37 8.42 17.47
N GLU A 123 -3.40 9.14 16.93
CA GLU A 123 -3.52 9.90 15.68
C GLU A 123 -2.75 9.17 14.57
N GLY A 124 -3.46 8.81 13.50
CA GLY A 124 -2.91 8.02 12.40
C GLY A 124 -2.94 8.74 11.07
N THR A 125 -1.84 9.37 10.70
CA THR A 125 -1.66 10.09 9.42
C THR A 125 -0.52 9.43 8.63
N TYR A 126 -0.82 8.30 7.98
CA TYR A 126 0.19 7.43 7.37
C TYR A 126 1.15 8.22 6.45
N PRO A 127 2.49 8.13 6.65
CA PRO A 127 3.26 7.10 7.36
C PRO A 127 3.66 7.44 8.81
N THR A 128 3.05 8.45 9.44
CA THR A 128 3.33 8.82 10.84
C THR A 128 2.15 8.46 11.75
N ALA A 129 2.47 7.95 12.94
CA ALA A 129 1.53 7.80 14.04
C ALA A 129 1.98 8.64 15.24
N GLU A 130 1.02 9.16 15.99
CA GLU A 130 1.26 9.85 17.26
C GLU A 130 0.31 9.31 18.33
N ILE A 131 0.83 8.96 19.51
CA ILE A 131 0.03 8.55 20.66
C ILE A 131 0.27 9.52 21.80
N ARG A 132 -0.81 10.07 22.33
CA ARG A 132 -0.79 11.01 23.46
C ARG A 132 -1.30 10.29 24.69
N PHE A 133 -0.47 10.20 25.72
CA PHE A 133 -0.80 9.53 26.98
C PHE A 133 -0.97 10.55 28.10
N SER A 134 -1.99 10.34 28.93
CA SER A 134 -2.21 11.14 30.13
C SER A 134 -2.81 10.32 31.27
N ASP A 135 -2.40 10.65 32.49
CA ASP A 135 -2.94 10.08 33.72
C ASP A 135 -2.85 11.16 34.82
N GLU A 136 -3.79 11.18 35.75
CA GLU A 136 -3.81 12.18 36.83
C GLU A 136 -2.69 11.98 37.84
N GLU A 137 -2.24 10.73 38.02
CA GLU A 137 -1.20 10.38 38.98
C GLU A 137 0.22 10.57 38.42
N PHE A 138 0.39 10.42 37.10
CA PHE A 138 1.70 10.59 36.48
C PHE A 138 2.05 12.08 36.36
N PRO A 139 3.18 12.57 36.91
CA PRO A 139 3.48 14.00 36.97
C PRO A 139 4.05 14.52 35.65
N GLY A 140 3.38 14.28 34.52
CA GLY A 140 3.78 14.74 33.20
C GLY A 140 2.78 14.36 32.11
N LYS A 141 2.92 14.95 30.92
CA LYS A 141 2.23 14.48 29.71
C LYS A 141 3.24 13.82 28.78
N VAL A 142 2.89 12.66 28.23
CA VAL A 142 3.79 11.87 27.40
C VAL A 142 3.23 11.74 25.99
N ARG A 143 4.09 11.88 24.99
CA ARG A 143 3.73 11.75 23.58
C ARG A 143 4.73 10.87 22.87
N MET A 144 4.25 9.83 22.21
CA MET A 144 5.05 8.95 21.35
C MET A 144 4.74 9.27 19.90
N ARG A 145 5.75 9.69 19.13
CA ARG A 145 5.68 9.72 17.68
C ARG A 145 6.40 8.51 17.12
N ALA A 146 5.79 7.83 16.16
CA ALA A 146 6.38 6.70 15.48
C ALA A 146 6.26 6.82 13.96
N PHE A 147 7.30 6.45 13.22
CA PHE A 147 7.29 6.45 11.75
C PHE A 147 8.38 5.53 11.16
N ASN A 148 8.28 5.29 9.87
CA ASN A 148 9.41 4.90 9.02
C ASN A 148 9.36 5.82 7.78
N PRO A 149 10.51 6.21 7.19
CA PRO A 149 10.49 7.13 6.07
C PRO A 149 9.67 6.59 4.89
N LEU A 150 8.80 7.42 4.34
CA LEU A 150 8.10 7.16 3.07
C LEU A 150 8.18 8.45 2.26
N ILE A 151 9.19 8.51 1.41
CA ILE A 151 9.57 9.70 0.65
C ILE A 151 9.42 9.33 -0.82
N PRO A 152 8.36 9.81 -1.51
CA PRO A 152 8.14 9.47 -2.91
C PRO A 152 9.38 9.83 -3.75
N LEU A 153 9.69 8.97 -4.73
CA LEU A 153 10.89 9.00 -5.58
C LEU A 153 12.23 8.71 -4.88
N ASN A 154 12.25 8.49 -3.57
CA ASN A 154 13.42 8.01 -2.83
C ASN A 154 13.16 6.59 -2.32
N ASP A 155 13.36 5.61 -3.21
CA ASP A 155 13.17 4.18 -2.93
C ASP A 155 14.21 3.62 -1.95
N LEU A 156 15.36 4.29 -1.79
CA LEU A 156 16.41 3.88 -0.86
C LEU A 156 16.00 4.17 0.59
N ASP A 157 15.75 5.43 0.92
CA ASP A 157 15.38 5.82 2.29
C ASP A 157 13.99 5.28 2.67
N SER A 158 13.10 5.10 1.68
CA SER A 158 11.81 4.44 1.91
C SER A 158 11.93 2.93 2.15
N SER A 159 13.10 2.32 1.94
CA SER A 159 13.39 0.89 2.18
C SER A 159 14.31 0.66 3.38
N ILE A 160 14.35 1.57 4.35
CA ILE A 160 15.17 1.40 5.57
C ILE A 160 14.53 0.36 6.51
N PRO A 161 15.28 -0.69 6.96
CA PRO A 161 14.77 -1.74 7.85
C PRO A 161 14.81 -1.30 9.32
N ALA A 162 14.02 -0.29 9.67
CA ALA A 162 13.97 0.25 11.04
C ALA A 162 12.61 0.85 11.41
N ALA A 163 12.33 0.89 12.71
CA ALA A 163 11.23 1.64 13.30
C ALA A 163 11.77 2.83 14.11
N PHE A 164 11.24 4.03 13.84
CA PHE A 164 11.66 5.28 14.45
C PHE A 164 10.65 5.70 15.52
N PHE A 165 11.14 6.06 16.70
CA PHE A 165 10.32 6.53 17.82
C PHE A 165 10.91 7.81 18.43
N GLU A 166 10.08 8.83 18.64
CA GLU A 166 10.41 10.01 19.45
C GLU A 166 9.43 10.05 20.63
N ILE A 167 9.95 10.03 21.86
CA ILE A 167 9.16 10.16 23.08
C ILE A 167 9.42 11.55 23.66
N GLU A 168 8.38 12.37 23.68
CA GLU A 168 8.37 13.69 24.30
C GLU A 168 7.68 13.63 25.66
N ILE A 169 8.28 14.26 26.66
CA ILE A 169 7.70 14.40 27.99
C ILE A 169 7.66 15.87 28.38
N ARG A 170 6.48 16.35 28.77
CA ARG A 170 6.26 17.67 29.35
C ARG A 170 6.08 17.56 30.86
N ASN A 171 6.89 18.31 31.61
CA ASN A 171 6.78 18.39 33.05
C ASN A 171 5.62 19.31 33.45
N THR A 172 4.57 18.74 34.04
CA THR A 172 3.39 19.49 34.48
C THR A 172 3.53 20.04 35.90
N SER A 173 4.57 19.66 36.63
CA SER A 173 4.80 20.06 38.02
C SER A 173 5.50 21.42 38.16
N GLU A 174 5.68 21.86 39.41
CA GLU A 174 6.41 23.08 39.79
C GLU A 174 7.88 22.81 40.18
N ARG A 175 8.36 21.58 40.05
CA ARG A 175 9.75 21.19 40.35
C ARG A 175 10.41 20.51 39.16
N GLU A 176 11.73 20.51 39.14
CA GLU A 176 12.47 19.73 38.15
C GLU A 176 12.26 18.23 38.40
N ILE A 177 12.00 17.48 37.33
CA ILE A 177 11.79 16.03 37.38
C ILE A 177 12.75 15.39 36.39
N THR A 178 13.40 14.31 36.82
CA THR A 178 14.15 13.42 35.94
C THR A 178 13.20 12.35 35.42
N TYR A 179 12.90 12.37 34.12
CA TYR A 179 12.16 11.31 33.48
C TYR A 179 13.13 10.29 32.87
N THR A 180 12.87 9.00 33.08
CA THR A 180 13.59 7.92 32.39
C THR A 180 12.65 7.26 31.41
N ILE A 181 13.00 7.26 30.13
CA ILE A 181 12.29 6.54 29.07
C ILE A 181 13.11 5.28 28.77
N CYS A 182 12.48 4.12 28.84
CA CYS A 182 13.13 2.82 28.69
C CYS A 182 12.54 2.07 27.50
N LEU A 183 13.40 1.56 26.62
CA LEU A 183 13.05 0.60 25.58
C LEU A 183 13.61 -0.77 25.96
N THR A 184 12.72 -1.74 26.17
CA THR A 184 13.04 -3.14 26.41
C THR A 184 12.73 -3.93 25.15
N VAL A 185 13.68 -4.73 24.65
CA VAL A 185 13.48 -5.59 23.48
C VAL A 185 14.06 -6.98 23.72
N GLN A 186 13.29 -8.02 23.41
CA GLN A 186 13.78 -9.40 23.42
C GLN A 186 14.68 -9.65 22.21
N ASN A 187 15.82 -10.32 22.40
CA ASN A 187 16.62 -10.84 21.31
C ASN A 187 15.78 -11.93 20.57
N PRO A 188 15.42 -11.71 19.31
CA PRO A 188 14.45 -12.57 18.62
C PRO A 188 15.05 -13.91 18.15
N LEU A 189 16.37 -14.07 18.22
CA LEU A 189 17.07 -15.26 17.74
C LEU A 189 16.87 -16.46 18.68
N GLN A 190 17.29 -17.63 18.21
CA GLN A 190 17.05 -18.90 18.90
C GLN A 190 17.51 -18.87 20.37
N ALA A 191 16.64 -19.37 21.25
CA ALA A 191 16.90 -19.46 22.69
C ALA A 191 18.20 -20.24 22.97
N GLY A 192 19.01 -19.73 23.89
CA GLY A 192 20.33 -20.29 24.23
C GLY A 192 21.43 -20.04 23.22
N THR A 193 21.20 -19.16 22.26
CA THR A 193 22.24 -18.68 21.34
C THR A 193 22.46 -17.18 21.43
N THR A 194 21.58 -16.47 22.14
CA THR A 194 21.47 -15.01 22.20
C THR A 194 22.73 -14.35 22.77
N VAL A 195 23.18 -13.30 22.10
CA VAL A 195 24.29 -12.44 22.49
C VAL A 195 23.84 -11.00 22.36
N ASN A 196 23.91 -10.25 23.45
CA ASN A 196 23.59 -8.84 23.50
C ASN A 196 24.87 -8.06 23.88
N VAL A 197 25.19 -7.02 23.11
CA VAL A 197 26.40 -6.21 23.28
C VAL A 197 26.07 -4.74 23.20
N TYR A 198 26.39 -4.02 24.27
CA TYR A 198 26.34 -2.55 24.26
C TYR A 198 27.51 -1.96 23.48
N GLY A 199 27.24 -0.88 22.73
CA GLY A 199 28.24 -0.10 22.05
C GLY A 199 27.87 1.38 21.99
N GLU A 200 28.87 2.20 21.65
CA GLU A 200 28.72 3.63 21.45
C GLU A 200 29.53 4.04 20.22
N SER A 201 28.93 4.85 19.34
CA SER A 201 29.59 5.37 18.15
C SER A 201 28.92 6.65 17.68
N GLU A 202 29.69 7.67 17.28
CA GLU A 202 29.17 8.95 16.79
C GLU A 202 28.12 9.63 17.72
N GLY A 203 28.23 9.44 19.05
CA GLY A 203 27.27 9.97 20.02
C GLY A 203 25.95 9.19 20.11
N VAL A 204 25.88 8.03 19.46
CA VAL A 204 24.76 7.08 19.53
C VAL A 204 25.13 5.93 20.45
N HIS A 205 24.24 5.65 21.40
CA HIS A 205 24.29 4.49 22.28
C HIS A 205 23.39 3.39 21.73
N PHE A 206 23.89 2.15 21.68
CA PHE A 206 23.12 1.04 21.12
C PHE A 206 23.39 -0.29 21.83
N ILE A 207 22.44 -1.22 21.70
CA ILE A 207 22.63 -2.63 22.07
C ILE A 207 22.33 -3.47 20.84
N LYS A 208 23.36 -4.18 20.34
CA LYS A 208 23.24 -5.15 19.25
C LYS A 208 22.86 -6.52 19.83
N MET A 209 21.81 -7.11 19.31
CA MET A 209 21.30 -8.44 19.61
C MET A 209 21.59 -9.37 18.42
N SER A 210 22.42 -10.38 18.64
CA SER A 210 22.83 -11.38 17.64
C SER A 210 22.84 -12.79 18.23
N SER A 211 23.31 -13.77 17.46
CA SER A 211 23.47 -15.16 17.88
C SER A 211 24.94 -15.59 17.82
N SER A 212 25.36 -16.47 18.73
CA SER A 212 26.68 -17.11 18.71
C SER A 212 26.73 -18.42 17.91
N LYS A 213 25.59 -18.95 17.45
CA LYS A 213 25.50 -20.29 16.83
C LYS A 213 24.98 -20.31 15.40
N VAL A 214 24.40 -19.22 14.89
CA VAL A 214 23.86 -19.14 13.53
C VAL A 214 24.93 -18.63 12.57
N GLN A 215 25.22 -19.40 11.51
CA GLN A 215 26.21 -19.07 10.49
C GLN A 215 25.68 -18.01 9.51
N GLU A 216 26.56 -17.27 8.83
CA GLU A 216 26.16 -16.17 7.94
C GLU A 216 25.30 -16.59 6.73
N ASP A 217 25.40 -17.85 6.30
CA ASP A 217 24.65 -18.43 5.18
C ASP A 217 23.31 -19.06 5.60
N ASP A 218 22.98 -19.07 6.88
CA ASP A 218 21.74 -19.64 7.40
C ASP A 218 20.53 -18.70 7.18
N PRO A 219 19.35 -19.18 6.77
CA PRO A 219 18.13 -18.37 6.69
C PRO A 219 17.73 -17.65 7.99
N GLU A 220 18.11 -18.17 9.16
CA GLU A 220 17.86 -17.55 10.47
C GLU A 220 18.95 -16.54 10.86
N PHE A 221 20.01 -16.38 10.05
CA PHE A 221 21.06 -15.42 10.32
C PHE A 221 20.51 -14.01 10.31
N GLY A 222 20.93 -13.24 11.30
CA GLY A 222 20.61 -11.83 11.39
C GLY A 222 20.94 -11.22 12.73
N ASP A 223 20.61 -9.94 12.84
CA ASP A 223 20.81 -9.16 14.04
C ASP A 223 19.76 -8.04 14.15
N LEU A 224 19.52 -7.61 15.39
CA LEU A 224 18.61 -6.52 15.74
C LEU A 224 19.32 -5.54 16.66
N THR A 225 19.10 -4.23 16.48
CA THR A 225 19.72 -3.18 17.29
C THR A 225 18.67 -2.24 17.83
N ILE A 226 18.73 -1.94 19.14
CA ILE A 226 18.08 -0.77 19.72
C ILE A 226 19.10 0.34 19.92
N ALA A 227 18.75 1.59 19.59
CA ALA A 227 19.67 2.72 19.69
C ALA A 227 18.99 4.02 20.13
N THR A 228 19.74 4.93 20.76
CA THR A 228 19.34 6.31 21.08
C THR A 228 20.54 7.25 20.94
N ASP A 229 20.29 8.50 20.59
CA ASP A 229 21.27 9.59 20.57
C ASP A 229 21.18 10.52 21.79
N THR A 230 20.45 10.10 22.82
CA THR A 230 20.38 10.83 24.09
C THR A 230 21.73 10.76 24.79
N SER A 231 22.24 11.89 25.30
CA SER A 231 23.57 11.96 25.94
C SER A 231 23.67 11.23 27.28
N GLU A 232 22.58 11.15 28.03
CA GLU A 232 22.53 10.52 29.35
C GLU A 232 21.73 9.23 29.28
N VAL A 233 22.43 8.09 29.29
CA VAL A 233 21.81 6.76 29.19
C VAL A 233 22.14 5.86 30.39
N SER A 234 21.34 4.81 30.55
CA SER A 234 21.70 3.60 31.28
C SER A 234 21.14 2.39 30.55
N TYR A 235 21.67 1.19 30.85
CA TYR A 235 21.31 0.01 30.09
C TYR A 235 21.52 -1.28 30.89
N GLN A 236 20.88 -2.34 30.42
CA GLN A 236 21.22 -3.72 30.74
C GLN A 236 21.37 -4.48 29.42
N GLU A 237 22.56 -5.03 29.19
CA GLU A 237 22.79 -5.93 28.05
C GLU A 237 21.88 -7.18 28.18
N TYR A 238 21.59 -7.61 29.42
CA TYR A 238 20.74 -8.76 29.70
C TYR A 238 19.69 -8.47 30.79
N GLY A 239 18.44 -8.82 30.51
CA GLY A 239 17.40 -9.00 31.53
C GLY A 239 17.76 -10.11 32.52
N PHE A 240 17.10 -10.14 33.67
CA PHE A 240 17.36 -11.17 34.68
C PHE A 240 16.96 -12.56 34.15
N ARG A 241 17.85 -13.53 34.28
CA ARG A 241 17.58 -14.94 33.92
C ARG A 241 17.01 -15.65 35.14
N GLY A 242 15.70 -15.83 35.15
CA GLY A 242 14.98 -16.65 36.13
C GLY A 242 13.81 -17.38 35.45
N PRO A 243 13.33 -18.47 36.07
CA PRO A 243 12.18 -19.19 35.55
C PRO A 243 10.88 -18.38 35.74
N TRP A 244 9.77 -18.89 35.19
CA TRP A 244 8.43 -18.30 35.36
C TRP A 244 8.37 -16.80 34.99
N PHE A 245 8.06 -15.94 35.96
CA PHE A 245 7.86 -14.51 35.80
C PHE A 245 8.98 -13.68 36.45
N ASP A 246 10.04 -14.34 36.93
CA ASP A 246 11.12 -13.70 37.70
C ASP A 246 11.79 -12.59 36.90
N GLY A 247 12.00 -12.81 35.59
CA GLY A 247 12.60 -11.82 34.71
C GLY A 247 11.78 -10.52 34.64
N LEU A 248 10.46 -10.63 34.54
CA LEU A 248 9.56 -9.46 34.51
C LEU A 248 9.49 -8.78 35.88
N TYR A 249 9.45 -9.56 36.97
CA TYR A 249 9.44 -9.03 38.33
C TYR A 249 10.72 -8.22 38.61
N VAL A 250 11.89 -8.79 38.33
CA VAL A 250 13.18 -8.11 38.54
C VAL A 250 13.32 -6.90 37.62
N TYR A 251 12.85 -6.97 36.37
CA TYR A 251 12.80 -5.81 35.49
C TYR A 251 12.00 -4.66 36.12
N TRP A 252 10.79 -4.95 36.63
CA TRP A 252 9.94 -3.93 37.21
C TRP A 252 10.58 -3.31 38.45
N GLU A 253 11.13 -4.12 39.36
CA GLU A 253 11.85 -3.64 40.55
C GLU A 253 13.08 -2.78 40.18
N ASP A 254 13.87 -3.19 39.18
CA ASP A 254 15.00 -2.41 38.69
C ASP A 254 14.53 -1.07 38.10
N PHE A 255 13.44 -1.08 37.33
CA PHE A 255 12.91 0.13 36.70
C PHE A 255 12.33 1.09 37.74
N THR A 256 11.60 0.59 38.74
CA THR A 256 10.99 1.37 39.83
C THR A 256 11.94 1.65 41.00
N SER A 257 13.21 1.30 40.88
CA SER A 257 14.25 1.73 41.82
C SER A 257 14.76 3.13 41.46
N PRO A 258 15.05 4.01 42.44
CA PRO A 258 15.65 5.30 42.17
C PRO A 258 17.01 5.18 41.45
N GLY A 259 17.24 6.06 40.47
CA GLY A 259 18.47 6.16 39.71
C GLY A 259 18.51 5.36 38.41
N LYS A 260 19.74 5.16 37.92
CA LYS A 260 20.09 4.55 36.64
C LYS A 260 20.13 3.02 36.73
N PHE A 261 19.83 2.33 35.64
CA PHE A 261 20.03 0.89 35.56
C PHE A 261 21.50 0.53 35.77
N ARG A 262 21.74 -0.58 36.46
CA ARG A 262 23.07 -1.21 36.52
C ARG A 262 23.15 -2.26 35.43
N ASN A 263 24.19 -2.21 34.62
CA ASN A 263 24.37 -3.19 33.56
C ASN A 263 24.44 -4.60 34.14
N ARG A 264 23.62 -5.49 33.59
CA ARG A 264 23.63 -6.92 33.87
C ARG A 264 24.19 -7.63 32.65
N ARG A 265 25.26 -8.40 32.85
CA ARG A 265 25.95 -9.14 31.80
C ARG A 265 26.08 -10.60 32.16
N TYR A 266 25.70 -11.48 31.24
CA TYR A 266 26.00 -12.90 31.31
C TYR A 266 27.05 -13.24 30.24
N PRO A 267 28.19 -13.85 30.61
CA PRO A 267 29.29 -14.06 29.69
C PRO A 267 29.03 -15.14 28.63
N GLN A 268 28.05 -16.01 28.87
CA GLN A 268 27.72 -17.13 27.98
C GLN A 268 26.20 -17.21 27.74
N PRO A 269 25.77 -17.60 26.53
CA PRO A 269 24.39 -17.98 26.28
C PRO A 269 23.94 -19.11 27.20
N GLN A 270 22.64 -19.14 27.54
CA GLN A 270 22.07 -20.18 28.40
C GLN A 270 20.94 -20.91 27.67
N GLU A 271 21.03 -22.23 27.61
CA GLU A 271 20.03 -23.08 26.95
C GLU A 271 18.60 -22.77 27.40
N GLY A 272 17.67 -22.69 26.43
CA GLY A 272 16.26 -22.42 26.68
C GLY A 272 15.91 -20.96 27.01
N ILE A 273 16.89 -20.07 27.22
CA ILE A 273 16.64 -18.66 27.55
C ILE A 273 16.67 -17.78 26.31
N ARG A 274 15.69 -16.88 26.20
CA ARG A 274 15.73 -15.72 25.30
C ARG A 274 16.00 -14.47 26.11
N ASP A 275 17.14 -13.84 25.86
CA ASP A 275 17.58 -12.67 26.59
C ASP A 275 16.85 -11.40 26.13
N HIS A 276 16.70 -10.44 27.05
CA HIS A 276 16.17 -9.10 26.76
C HIS A 276 17.27 -8.06 26.91
N ALA A 277 17.27 -7.05 26.05
CA ALA A 277 18.11 -5.87 26.13
C ALA A 277 17.28 -4.68 26.59
N ILE A 278 17.86 -3.82 27.43
CA ILE A 278 17.21 -2.65 28.01
C ILE A 278 18.09 -1.42 27.76
N LEU A 279 17.56 -0.41 27.10
CA LEU A 279 18.23 0.87 26.85
C LEU A 279 17.34 2.02 27.33
N ALA A 280 17.86 2.84 28.24
CA ALA A 280 17.12 3.91 28.89
C ALA A 280 17.77 5.28 28.70
N ALA A 281 16.96 6.27 28.32
CA ALA A 281 17.31 7.68 28.20
C ALA A 281 16.85 8.45 29.44
N HIS A 282 17.72 9.30 30.00
CA HIS A 282 17.43 10.10 31.19
C HIS A 282 17.34 11.59 30.84
N LEU A 283 16.20 12.21 31.14
CA LEU A 283 15.89 13.59 30.80
C LEU A 283 15.56 14.38 32.08
N SER A 284 16.43 15.31 32.47
CA SER A 284 16.10 16.33 33.47
C SER A 284 15.26 17.44 32.83
N VAL A 285 14.02 17.58 33.30
CA VAL A 285 13.05 18.51 32.71
C VAL A 285 12.60 19.50 33.77
N LYS A 286 12.90 20.78 33.53
CA LYS A 286 12.50 21.89 34.40
C LYS A 286 10.97 22.04 34.48
N PRO A 287 10.44 22.73 35.50
CA PRO A 287 9.01 23.01 35.61
C PRO A 287 8.45 23.59 34.30
N LYS A 288 7.33 23.02 33.84
CA LYS A 288 6.59 23.45 32.63
C LYS A 288 7.32 23.32 31.29
N GLU A 289 8.57 22.87 31.28
CA GLU A 289 9.32 22.57 30.06
C GLU A 289 9.02 21.17 29.52
N PHE A 290 9.52 20.89 28.32
CA PHE A 290 9.51 19.55 27.71
C PHE A 290 10.90 19.17 27.21
N ARG A 291 11.15 17.86 27.10
CA ARG A 291 12.34 17.26 26.45
C ARG A 291 11.92 16.04 25.65
N ARG A 292 12.81 15.58 24.77
CA ARG A 292 12.57 14.46 23.84
C ARG A 292 13.72 13.47 23.88
N ALA A 293 13.41 12.20 23.68
CA ALA A 293 14.40 11.15 23.43
C ALA A 293 14.01 10.39 22.16
N ARG A 294 14.98 10.15 21.29
CA ARG A 294 14.78 9.38 20.05
C ARG A 294 15.28 7.95 20.23
N PHE A 295 14.54 7.00 19.68
CA PHE A 295 14.88 5.59 19.69
C PHE A 295 14.72 4.99 18.30
N ILE A 296 15.62 4.07 17.95
CA ILE A 296 15.54 3.24 16.75
C ILE A 296 15.47 1.77 17.16
N ILE A 297 14.58 1.01 16.52
CA ILE A 297 14.66 -0.45 16.44
C ILE A 297 15.02 -0.80 15.00
N ALA A 298 16.26 -1.21 14.75
CA ALA A 298 16.73 -1.60 13.41
C ALA A 298 16.96 -3.11 13.33
N TRP A 299 16.71 -3.71 12.17
CA TRP A 299 16.90 -5.15 11.96
C TRP A 299 17.66 -5.44 10.68
N ASN A 300 18.32 -6.60 10.65
CA ASN A 300 19.01 -7.12 9.49
C ASN A 300 18.92 -8.65 9.46
N PHE A 301 17.98 -9.19 8.68
CA PHE A 301 17.80 -10.62 8.44
C PHE A 301 18.04 -10.89 6.94
N PRO A 302 19.31 -10.98 6.51
CA PRO A 302 19.67 -10.86 5.10
C PRO A 302 19.15 -12.00 4.22
N ASN A 303 18.99 -13.21 4.74
CA ASN A 303 18.83 -14.41 3.93
C ASN A 303 17.35 -14.77 3.76
N CYS A 304 16.92 -14.88 2.51
CA CYS A 304 15.56 -15.26 2.12
C CYS A 304 15.58 -16.59 1.36
N TYR A 305 14.52 -17.36 1.52
CA TYR A 305 14.27 -18.59 0.77
C TYR A 305 12.79 -18.68 0.43
N ASN A 306 12.43 -19.49 -0.58
CA ASN A 306 11.02 -19.69 -0.89
C ASN A 306 10.43 -20.68 0.12
N TYR A 307 9.76 -20.14 1.14
CA TYR A 307 9.05 -20.93 2.15
C TYR A 307 7.67 -21.43 1.68
N TRP A 308 7.11 -20.86 0.62
CA TRP A 308 5.77 -21.18 0.13
C TRP A 308 5.78 -22.46 -0.71
N ASN A 309 6.72 -22.54 -1.66
CA ASN A 309 6.99 -23.72 -2.48
C ASN A 309 8.52 -23.98 -2.51
N PRO A 310 9.04 -24.56 -1.41
CA PRO A 310 10.47 -24.84 -1.27
C PRO A 310 10.92 -25.83 -2.33
N GLU A 311 12.13 -25.62 -2.85
CA GLU A 311 12.77 -26.55 -3.77
C GLU A 311 12.99 -27.90 -3.09
N LYS A 312 12.91 -29.00 -3.85
CA LYS A 312 13.13 -30.37 -3.37
C LYS A 312 14.63 -30.70 -3.20
N ALA A 313 15.41 -29.76 -2.70
CA ALA A 313 16.85 -29.89 -2.44
C ALA A 313 17.11 -29.99 -0.93
N GLU A 314 18.26 -30.54 -0.53
CA GLU A 314 18.65 -30.62 0.90
C GLU A 314 18.82 -29.24 1.55
N LYS A 315 19.20 -28.22 0.75
CA LYS A 315 19.22 -26.81 1.14
C LYS A 315 18.47 -25.98 0.09
N PRO A 316 17.57 -25.06 0.50
CA PRO A 316 16.87 -24.19 -0.44
C PRO A 316 17.84 -23.19 -1.07
N ALA A 317 17.55 -22.72 -2.29
CA ALA A 317 18.27 -21.57 -2.83
C ALA A 317 17.97 -20.33 -2.00
N ILE A 318 19.04 -19.59 -1.70
CA ILE A 318 18.99 -18.37 -0.88
C ILE A 318 19.26 -17.17 -1.78
N TRP A 319 18.47 -16.12 -1.60
CA TRP A 319 18.78 -14.78 -2.09
C TRP A 319 18.83 -13.81 -0.91
N ARG A 320 19.41 -12.62 -1.12
CA ARG A 320 19.47 -11.62 -0.05
C ARG A 320 18.40 -10.54 -0.18
N ASN A 321 17.92 -10.04 0.95
CA ASN A 321 17.16 -8.79 0.99
C ASN A 321 18.00 -7.63 0.47
N TYR A 322 17.36 -6.71 -0.27
CA TYR A 322 18.01 -5.50 -0.78
C TYR A 322 18.72 -4.68 0.30
N TYR A 323 18.07 -4.45 1.44
CA TYR A 323 18.63 -3.62 2.51
C TYR A 323 19.96 -4.18 3.05
N ALA A 324 20.19 -5.50 2.95
CA ALA A 324 21.43 -6.13 3.40
C ALA A 324 22.61 -5.94 2.42
N LYS A 325 22.35 -5.37 1.22
CA LYS A 325 23.38 -4.89 0.28
C LYS A 325 23.74 -3.43 0.56
N ILE A 326 22.85 -2.70 1.23
CA ILE A 326 23.02 -1.28 1.57
C ILE A 326 23.68 -1.12 2.93
N PHE A 327 23.18 -1.83 3.94
CA PHE A 327 23.69 -1.83 5.30
C PHE A 327 24.29 -3.19 5.63
N LYS A 328 25.47 -3.22 6.24
CA LYS A 328 26.13 -4.49 6.60
C LYS A 328 25.41 -5.23 7.72
N ASN A 329 24.81 -4.50 8.65
CA ASN A 329 24.14 -5.01 9.84
C ASN A 329 23.20 -3.95 10.44
N SER A 330 22.42 -4.32 11.46
CA SER A 330 21.43 -3.42 12.07
C SER A 330 22.03 -2.23 12.80
N VAL A 331 23.30 -2.28 13.23
CA VAL A 331 23.99 -1.13 13.86
C VAL A 331 24.25 -0.03 12.83
N GLU A 332 24.75 -0.38 11.64
CA GLU A 332 24.96 0.60 10.56
C GLU A 332 23.64 1.27 10.15
N THR A 333 22.55 0.49 10.08
CA THR A 333 21.21 1.02 9.87
C THR A 333 20.83 2.02 10.97
N ALA A 334 20.98 1.65 12.25
CA ALA A 334 20.60 2.51 13.37
C ALA A 334 21.40 3.83 13.42
N LEU A 335 22.71 3.76 13.15
CA LEU A 335 23.57 4.94 13.05
C LEU A 335 23.15 5.85 11.88
N TYR A 336 22.86 5.28 10.71
CA TYR A 336 22.36 6.04 9.57
C TYR A 336 21.03 6.75 9.90
N CYS A 337 20.11 6.04 10.57
CA CYS A 337 18.80 6.55 10.94
C CYS A 337 18.91 7.77 11.87
N LEU A 338 19.68 7.68 12.96
CA LEU A 338 19.81 8.79 13.92
C LEU A 338 20.60 9.97 13.34
N LYS A 339 21.65 9.70 12.55
CA LYS A 339 22.44 10.72 11.87
C LYS A 339 21.62 11.54 10.86
N ASN A 340 20.65 10.91 10.20
CA ASN A 340 19.81 11.54 9.19
C ASN A 340 18.39 11.83 9.69
N TRP A 341 18.12 11.71 10.99
CA TRP A 341 16.77 11.75 11.56
C TRP A 341 15.97 12.94 11.06
N ASP A 342 16.53 14.15 11.18
CA ASP A 342 15.83 15.38 10.88
C ASP A 342 15.45 15.45 9.39
N ARG A 343 16.40 15.16 8.49
CA ARG A 343 16.12 15.09 7.04
C ARG A 343 15.06 14.05 6.71
N LEU A 344 15.20 12.83 7.24
CA LEU A 344 14.27 11.73 6.97
C LEU A 344 12.86 12.07 7.46
N TYR A 345 12.75 12.66 8.65
CA TYR A 345 11.47 13.07 9.22
C TYR A 345 10.85 14.26 8.48
N GLU A 346 11.64 15.28 8.13
CA GLU A 346 11.18 16.45 7.39
C GLU A 346 10.66 16.09 6.00
N GLU A 347 11.39 15.26 5.25
CA GLU A 347 10.98 14.83 3.90
C GLU A 347 9.74 13.92 3.94
N THR A 348 9.64 13.06 4.96
CA THR A 348 8.46 12.22 5.20
C THR A 348 7.25 13.06 5.61
N SER A 349 7.45 14.04 6.49
CA SER A 349 6.39 14.96 6.94
C SER A 349 5.93 15.87 5.81
N ALA A 350 6.83 16.34 4.94
CA ALA A 350 6.45 17.14 3.78
C ALA A 350 5.53 16.37 2.81
N PHE A 351 5.77 15.07 2.61
CA PHE A 351 4.86 14.20 1.85
C PHE A 351 3.51 14.04 2.56
N ARG A 352 3.53 13.66 3.84
CA ARG A 352 2.33 13.52 4.68
C ARG A 352 1.48 14.79 4.61
N ASP A 353 2.06 15.93 4.98
CA ASP A 353 1.35 17.20 5.07
C ASP A 353 0.82 17.63 3.69
N SER A 354 1.55 17.39 2.60
CA SER A 354 1.05 17.66 1.24
C SER A 354 -0.20 16.85 0.88
N LEU A 355 -0.32 15.62 1.38
CA LEU A 355 -1.48 14.76 1.17
C LEU A 355 -2.65 15.12 2.11
N PHE A 356 -2.37 15.31 3.39
CA PHE A 356 -3.40 15.54 4.43
C PHE A 356 -3.93 16.97 4.48
N ASP A 357 -3.16 17.97 4.02
CA ASP A 357 -3.63 19.36 3.84
C ASP A 357 -4.56 19.53 2.62
N SER A 358 -4.88 18.45 1.91
CA SER A 358 -5.73 18.49 0.73
C SER A 358 -7.17 18.90 1.09
N THR A 359 -7.86 19.56 0.14
CA THR A 359 -9.29 19.87 0.25
C THR A 359 -10.19 18.68 -0.13
N LEU A 360 -9.62 17.50 -0.41
CA LEU A 360 -10.39 16.30 -0.71
C LEU A 360 -11.12 15.79 0.55
N PRO A 361 -12.23 15.04 0.40
CA PRO A 361 -12.95 14.50 1.56
C PRO A 361 -12.03 13.65 2.45
N PRO A 362 -12.11 13.75 3.80
CA PRO A 362 -11.21 13.05 4.71
C PRO A 362 -11.17 11.53 4.50
N PHE A 363 -12.30 10.89 4.19
CA PHE A 363 -12.35 9.45 3.91
C PHE A 363 -11.65 9.06 2.59
N VAL A 364 -11.49 9.99 1.64
CA VAL A 364 -10.68 9.75 0.44
C VAL A 364 -9.20 9.80 0.80
N ILE A 365 -8.79 10.80 1.59
CA ILE A 365 -7.41 10.89 2.07
C ILE A 365 -7.05 9.68 2.94
N ASP A 366 -7.98 9.23 3.77
CA ASP A 366 -7.84 7.99 4.56
C ASP A 366 -7.66 6.77 3.64
N ALA A 367 -8.52 6.58 2.64
CA ALA A 367 -8.38 5.49 1.67
C ALA A 367 -7.03 5.50 0.95
N VAL A 368 -6.61 6.66 0.43
CA VAL A 368 -5.36 6.82 -0.32
C VAL A 368 -4.16 6.57 0.59
N SER A 369 -4.09 7.25 1.74
CA SER A 369 -2.93 7.20 2.64
C SER A 369 -2.81 5.85 3.35
N ALA A 370 -3.92 5.29 3.84
CA ALA A 370 -3.89 4.06 4.59
C ALA A 370 -3.45 2.87 3.72
N ASN A 371 -3.87 2.82 2.45
CA ASN A 371 -3.46 1.74 1.55
C ASN A 371 -2.00 1.84 1.06
N LEU A 372 -1.31 2.99 1.25
CA LEU A 372 0.14 3.06 1.03
C LEU A 372 0.92 2.18 2.02
N SER A 373 0.33 1.87 3.17
CA SER A 373 0.92 1.00 4.19
C SER A 373 1.17 -0.43 3.72
N ILE A 374 0.46 -0.87 2.67
CA ILE A 374 0.67 -2.18 2.05
C ILE A 374 2.11 -2.29 1.53
N LEU A 375 2.68 -1.20 1.01
CA LEU A 375 4.08 -1.16 0.56
C LEU A 375 5.08 -1.39 1.69
N LYS A 376 4.69 -1.11 2.94
CA LYS A 376 5.52 -1.30 4.15
C LYS A 376 5.19 -2.59 4.90
N SER A 377 4.22 -3.36 4.41
CA SER A 377 3.85 -4.66 4.98
C SER A 377 4.65 -5.79 4.33
N PRO A 378 4.63 -7.01 4.90
CA PRO A 378 5.23 -8.20 4.29
C PRO A 378 4.58 -8.67 2.99
N THR A 379 3.50 -8.02 2.53
CA THR A 379 2.96 -8.23 1.17
C THR A 379 4.02 -7.94 0.13
N VAL A 380 4.99 -7.06 0.41
CA VAL A 380 6.06 -6.66 -0.52
C VAL A 380 7.43 -7.13 -0.03
N LEU A 381 8.30 -7.48 -0.99
CA LEU A 381 9.72 -7.78 -0.82
C LEU A 381 10.55 -6.91 -1.78
N ARG A 382 11.78 -6.58 -1.37
CA ARG A 382 12.82 -6.04 -2.27
C ARG A 382 13.85 -7.13 -2.52
N LEU A 383 13.97 -7.58 -3.77
CA LEU A 383 14.93 -8.61 -4.18
C LEU A 383 16.38 -8.08 -4.10
N GLU A 384 17.37 -8.96 -4.23
CA GLU A 384 18.78 -8.60 -4.02
C GLU A 384 19.28 -7.47 -4.94
N ASP A 385 18.78 -7.42 -6.18
CA ASP A 385 19.07 -6.37 -7.17
C ASP A 385 18.29 -5.06 -6.91
N GLY A 386 17.41 -5.07 -5.91
CA GLY A 386 16.53 -3.98 -5.56
C GLY A 386 15.20 -3.97 -6.32
N SER A 387 14.89 -4.98 -7.13
CA SER A 387 13.59 -5.09 -7.81
C SER A 387 12.45 -5.34 -6.81
N LEU A 388 11.26 -4.86 -7.16
CA LEU A 388 10.03 -5.07 -6.39
C LEU A 388 9.43 -6.44 -6.69
N TYR A 389 9.07 -7.16 -5.64
CA TYR A 389 8.25 -8.37 -5.70
C TYR A 389 7.15 -8.25 -4.65
N GLY A 390 5.98 -8.83 -4.87
CA GLY A 390 4.98 -8.84 -3.83
C GLY A 390 3.92 -9.89 -4.00
N PHE A 391 3.45 -10.46 -2.90
CA PHE A 391 2.27 -11.30 -2.84
C PHE A 391 1.01 -10.47 -3.15
N GLU A 392 -0.13 -11.13 -3.26
CA GLU A 392 -1.40 -10.41 -3.34
C GLU A 392 -1.81 -9.87 -1.98
N GLY A 393 -1.58 -10.65 -0.92
CA GLY A 393 -1.83 -10.28 0.47
C GLY A 393 -1.04 -11.17 1.41
N CYS A 394 -1.47 -11.28 2.67
CA CYS A 394 -0.80 -12.05 3.70
C CYS A 394 -1.77 -12.97 4.46
N HIS A 395 -1.44 -14.26 4.54
CA HIS A 395 -1.88 -15.10 5.65
C HIS A 395 -1.13 -14.70 6.93
N PRO A 396 -1.49 -15.25 8.12
CA PRO A 396 -0.77 -14.92 9.34
C PRO A 396 0.73 -15.21 9.30
N ASN A 397 1.16 -16.27 8.61
CA ASN A 397 2.56 -16.74 8.62
C ASN A 397 3.20 -16.91 7.23
N SER A 398 2.53 -16.47 6.16
CA SER A 398 2.97 -16.61 4.77
C SER A 398 2.25 -15.62 3.86
N GLY A 399 2.82 -15.26 2.72
CA GLY A 399 2.07 -14.53 1.68
C GLY A 399 0.80 -15.29 1.24
N CYS A 400 -0.29 -14.58 0.94
CA CYS A 400 -1.50 -15.14 0.30
C CYS A 400 -1.21 -15.30 -1.19
N CYS A 401 -1.27 -16.56 -1.63
CA CYS A 401 -0.90 -17.02 -2.97
C CYS A 401 0.59 -16.85 -3.30
N GLU A 402 1.14 -17.76 -4.10
CA GLU A 402 2.53 -17.64 -4.57
C GLU A 402 2.64 -16.59 -5.68
N GLY A 403 3.75 -15.86 -5.66
CA GLY A 403 4.13 -15.01 -6.78
C GLY A 403 3.52 -13.62 -6.80
N SER A 404 4.17 -12.72 -7.55
CA SER A 404 3.57 -11.46 -7.97
C SER A 404 2.48 -11.73 -8.99
N CYS A 405 1.23 -11.54 -8.58
CA CYS A 405 0.06 -11.85 -9.40
C CYS A 405 -0.38 -10.64 -10.25
N MET A 406 -0.10 -10.65 -11.55
CA MET A 406 -0.19 -9.44 -12.37
C MET A 406 -1.62 -8.97 -12.66
N HIS A 407 -2.61 -9.86 -12.60
CA HIS A 407 -4.01 -9.43 -12.68
C HIS A 407 -4.49 -8.65 -11.46
N VAL A 408 -3.80 -8.75 -10.31
CA VAL A 408 -4.08 -7.99 -9.08
C VAL A 408 -3.23 -6.72 -9.07
N TRP A 409 -1.93 -6.87 -9.35
CA TRP A 409 -0.98 -5.75 -9.37
C TRP A 409 -1.25 -4.73 -10.48
N SER A 410 -2.00 -5.08 -11.53
CA SER A 410 -2.48 -4.12 -12.54
C SER A 410 -3.36 -3.01 -11.94
N TYR A 411 -4.13 -3.30 -10.88
CA TYR A 411 -4.96 -2.33 -10.15
C TYR A 411 -4.13 -1.39 -9.26
N ALA A 412 -2.95 -1.81 -8.81
CA ALA A 412 -2.12 -1.07 -7.87
C ALA A 412 -1.41 0.11 -8.56
N TYR A 413 -2.03 1.29 -8.59
CA TYR A 413 -1.46 2.49 -9.22
C TYR A 413 -0.52 3.29 -8.30
N ALA A 414 -0.65 3.19 -6.98
CA ALA A 414 0.21 3.92 -6.05
C ALA A 414 1.73 3.75 -6.33
N PRO A 415 2.26 2.53 -6.60
CA PRO A 415 3.68 2.34 -6.89
C PRO A 415 4.15 3.11 -8.13
N LEU A 416 3.37 3.16 -9.22
CA LEU A 416 3.73 3.91 -10.43
C LEU A 416 3.95 5.40 -10.12
N PHE A 417 3.04 6.01 -9.36
CA PHE A 417 3.08 7.44 -9.10
C PHE A 417 4.06 7.86 -8.01
N LEU A 418 4.31 7.00 -7.02
CA LEU A 418 5.19 7.32 -5.88
C LEU A 418 6.61 6.75 -6.03
N PHE A 419 6.75 5.56 -6.65
CA PHE A 419 8.00 4.84 -6.79
C PHE A 419 8.12 4.18 -8.19
N PRO A 420 8.09 4.96 -9.29
CA PRO A 420 8.03 4.43 -10.66
C PRO A 420 9.17 3.46 -11.00
N LYS A 421 10.35 3.62 -10.39
CA LYS A 421 11.46 2.68 -10.53
C LYS A 421 11.14 1.29 -9.95
N LEU A 422 10.44 1.24 -8.81
CA LEU A 422 10.00 -0.02 -8.19
C LEU A 422 8.85 -0.63 -9.00
N ASP A 423 7.86 0.17 -9.40
CA ASP A 423 6.76 -0.30 -10.28
C ASP A 423 7.30 -0.92 -11.58
N ARG A 424 8.17 -0.18 -12.29
CA ARG A 424 8.85 -0.67 -13.49
C ARG A 424 9.55 -2.00 -13.26
N SER A 425 10.31 -2.11 -12.16
CA SER A 425 11.10 -3.33 -11.92
C SER A 425 10.23 -4.58 -11.81
N MET A 426 9.00 -4.48 -11.30
CA MET A 426 8.07 -5.60 -11.26
C MET A 426 7.66 -6.05 -12.66
N TRP A 427 7.39 -5.09 -13.57
CA TRP A 427 7.06 -5.39 -14.97
C TRP A 427 8.26 -5.89 -15.77
N ASP A 428 9.46 -5.36 -15.52
CA ASP A 428 10.70 -5.85 -16.12
C ASP A 428 10.93 -7.32 -15.75
N LEU A 429 10.69 -7.70 -14.47
CA LEU A 429 10.75 -9.09 -14.03
C LEU A 429 9.70 -9.95 -14.74
N HIS A 430 8.47 -9.44 -14.87
CA HIS A 430 7.37 -10.15 -15.52
C HIS A 430 7.69 -10.49 -16.98
N TYR A 431 8.12 -9.50 -17.78
CA TYR A 431 8.49 -9.73 -19.17
C TYR A 431 9.72 -10.63 -19.32
N LYS A 432 10.66 -10.55 -18.39
CA LYS A 432 11.92 -11.30 -18.48
C LYS A 432 11.80 -12.76 -18.05
N TYR A 433 11.07 -13.04 -16.96
CA TYR A 433 11.05 -14.36 -16.33
C TYR A 433 9.77 -15.14 -16.60
N ASP A 434 8.65 -14.45 -16.87
CA ASP A 434 7.34 -15.10 -16.94
C ASP A 434 6.81 -15.29 -18.38
N GLN A 435 7.43 -14.63 -19.37
CA GLN A 435 7.00 -14.64 -20.76
C GLN A 435 7.63 -15.79 -21.58
N ARG A 436 6.80 -16.50 -22.34
CA ARG A 436 7.21 -17.49 -23.36
C ARG A 436 7.61 -16.81 -24.67
N GLU A 437 8.29 -17.53 -25.54
CA GLU A 437 8.73 -17.00 -26.84
C GLU A 437 7.57 -16.51 -27.73
N ASP A 438 6.41 -17.17 -27.66
CA ASP A 438 5.19 -16.84 -28.38
C ASP A 438 4.36 -15.71 -27.74
N GLY A 439 4.85 -15.12 -26.64
CA GLY A 439 4.25 -13.95 -26.01
C GLY A 439 3.29 -14.22 -24.86
N ARG A 440 2.90 -15.49 -24.63
CA ARG A 440 2.14 -15.88 -23.45
C ARG A 440 2.89 -15.50 -22.18
N ILE A 441 2.22 -14.89 -21.20
CA ILE A 441 2.84 -14.61 -19.91
C ILE A 441 2.18 -15.40 -18.78
N SER A 442 2.99 -16.04 -17.95
CA SER A 442 2.56 -16.63 -16.68
C SER A 442 2.21 -15.52 -15.69
N PHE A 443 0.97 -15.46 -15.22
CA PHE A 443 0.51 -14.30 -14.44
C PHE A 443 1.06 -14.24 -13.00
N ARG A 444 1.91 -15.19 -12.59
CA ARG A 444 2.56 -15.24 -11.26
C ARG A 444 4.08 -15.40 -11.37
N SER A 445 4.83 -14.38 -10.97
CA SER A 445 6.30 -14.45 -10.96
C SER A 445 6.81 -15.37 -9.85
N GLN A 446 7.75 -16.28 -10.16
CA GLN A 446 8.23 -17.29 -9.22
C GLN A 446 9.59 -16.91 -8.59
N LEU A 447 9.78 -17.21 -7.29
CA LEU A 447 11.05 -17.00 -6.57
C LEU A 447 11.73 -18.32 -6.15
N PRO A 448 13.07 -18.43 -6.17
CA PRO A 448 14.01 -17.42 -6.65
C PRO A 448 13.90 -17.17 -8.16
N LEU A 449 14.31 -15.98 -8.60
CA LEU A 449 14.28 -15.62 -10.01
C LEU A 449 15.07 -16.64 -10.85
N GLY A 450 14.49 -17.06 -11.97
CA GLY A 450 15.09 -18.07 -12.86
C GLY A 450 14.76 -19.52 -12.52
N ARG A 451 13.94 -19.80 -11.49
CA ARG A 451 13.46 -21.17 -11.17
C ARG A 451 12.50 -21.78 -12.19
N GLY A 452 12.11 -21.01 -13.21
CA GLY A 452 11.11 -21.38 -14.20
C GLY A 452 9.78 -20.66 -14.00
N GLN A 453 8.92 -20.80 -15.00
CA GLN A 453 7.60 -20.20 -15.05
C GLN A 453 6.60 -20.99 -14.20
N TRP A 454 5.54 -20.32 -13.74
CA TRP A 454 4.46 -20.98 -13.03
C TRP A 454 3.74 -21.97 -13.95
N ALA A 455 3.50 -23.18 -13.46
CA ALA A 455 3.04 -24.31 -14.29
C ALA A 455 1.54 -24.27 -14.66
N PHE A 456 0.82 -23.23 -14.27
CA PHE A 456 -0.61 -23.12 -14.57
C PHE A 456 -0.84 -23.04 -16.09
N PRO A 457 -1.83 -23.76 -16.63
CA PRO A 457 -1.94 -23.98 -18.07
C PRO A 457 -2.43 -22.76 -18.87
N HIS A 458 -3.01 -21.74 -18.24
CA HIS A 458 -3.59 -20.58 -18.92
C HIS A 458 -2.83 -19.29 -18.60
N ALA A 459 -2.84 -18.34 -19.54
CA ALA A 459 -2.53 -16.95 -19.22
C ALA A 459 -3.81 -16.26 -18.70
N ALA A 460 -3.66 -15.33 -17.75
CA ALA A 460 -4.77 -14.48 -17.33
C ALA A 460 -4.91 -13.32 -18.32
N VAL A 461 -6.06 -13.17 -18.96
CA VAL A 461 -6.31 -12.13 -19.99
C VAL A 461 -6.10 -10.74 -19.42
N ASP A 462 -6.67 -10.49 -18.23
CA ASP A 462 -6.56 -9.25 -17.49
C ASP A 462 -5.15 -8.98 -16.95
N GLY A 463 -4.40 -10.02 -16.59
CA GLY A 463 -2.97 -9.90 -16.26
C GLY A 463 -2.10 -9.59 -17.49
N GLN A 464 -2.33 -10.28 -18.60
CA GLN A 464 -1.53 -10.16 -19.82
C GLN A 464 -1.74 -8.80 -20.49
N PHE A 465 -2.98 -8.40 -20.76
CA PHE A 465 -3.26 -7.08 -21.35
C PHE A 465 -3.15 -5.95 -20.33
N GLY A 466 -3.41 -6.24 -19.05
CA GLY A 466 -3.10 -5.31 -17.95
C GLY A 466 -1.62 -4.90 -17.96
N SER A 467 -0.70 -5.86 -18.15
CA SER A 467 0.74 -5.55 -18.23
C SER A 467 1.07 -4.55 -19.37
N VAL A 468 0.45 -4.69 -20.54
CA VAL A 468 0.64 -3.78 -21.69
C VAL A 468 0.16 -2.38 -21.35
N VAL A 469 -1.01 -2.26 -20.71
CA VAL A 469 -1.56 -0.97 -20.29
C VAL A 469 -0.70 -0.33 -19.19
N ARG A 470 -0.11 -1.13 -18.30
CA ARG A 470 0.85 -0.66 -17.28
C ARG A 470 2.17 -0.21 -17.88
N ALA A 471 2.69 -0.91 -18.88
CA ALA A 471 3.87 -0.49 -19.63
C ALA A 471 3.64 0.86 -20.34
N TYR A 472 2.48 1.02 -20.98
CA TYR A 472 2.07 2.30 -21.58
C TYR A 472 1.98 3.40 -20.51
N ALA A 473 1.31 3.14 -19.38
CA ALA A 473 1.18 4.10 -18.29
C ALA A 473 2.56 4.54 -17.76
N TYR A 474 3.50 3.62 -17.56
CA TYR A 474 4.87 3.93 -17.16
C TYR A 474 5.58 4.83 -18.17
N TRP A 475 5.52 4.50 -19.46
CA TRP A 475 6.14 5.28 -20.53
C TRP A 475 5.56 6.70 -20.60
N LYS A 476 4.23 6.86 -20.56
CA LYS A 476 3.58 8.18 -20.56
C LYS A 476 3.93 8.99 -19.31
N PHE A 477 3.96 8.35 -18.15
CA PHE A 477 4.21 9.00 -16.87
C PHE A 477 5.68 9.43 -16.68
N THR A 478 6.63 8.71 -17.27
CA THR A 478 8.07 8.98 -17.11
C THR A 478 8.73 9.64 -18.31
N GLY A 479 8.18 9.45 -19.51
CA GLY A 479 8.80 9.84 -20.77
C GLY A 479 9.97 8.94 -21.20
N ASP A 480 10.17 7.79 -20.55
CA ASP A 480 11.33 6.91 -20.80
C ASP A 480 11.20 6.11 -22.12
N GLY A 481 11.53 6.77 -23.23
CA GLY A 481 11.50 6.17 -24.57
C GLY A 481 12.56 5.08 -24.80
N GLU A 482 13.69 5.16 -24.10
CA GLU A 482 14.75 4.13 -24.21
C GLU A 482 14.33 2.83 -23.53
N TRP A 483 13.69 2.92 -22.36
CA TRP A 483 13.08 1.75 -21.72
C TRP A 483 12.00 1.12 -22.58
N LEU A 484 11.11 1.93 -23.18
CA LEU A 484 10.08 1.42 -24.08
C LEU A 484 10.70 0.66 -25.25
N LYS A 485 11.71 1.26 -25.90
CA LYS A 485 12.43 0.62 -27.01
C LYS A 485 13.06 -0.71 -26.61
N ALA A 486 13.66 -0.79 -25.41
CA ALA A 486 14.29 -2.01 -24.92
C ALA A 486 13.28 -3.15 -24.65
N ASN A 487 12.05 -2.82 -24.23
CA ASN A 487 11.02 -3.80 -23.88
C ASN A 487 9.95 -4.02 -24.97
N TRP A 488 9.99 -3.24 -26.05
CA TRP A 488 8.94 -3.23 -27.08
C TRP A 488 8.68 -4.62 -27.67
N LEU A 489 9.72 -5.42 -27.93
CA LEU A 489 9.54 -6.76 -28.48
C LEU A 489 8.70 -7.65 -27.55
N SER A 490 8.93 -7.57 -26.24
CA SER A 490 8.16 -8.33 -25.24
C SER A 490 6.73 -7.83 -25.14
N ILE A 491 6.53 -6.51 -25.08
CA ILE A 491 5.19 -5.88 -25.04
C ILE A 491 4.38 -6.28 -26.28
N ARG A 492 5.00 -6.17 -27.46
CA ARG A 492 4.41 -6.53 -28.74
C ARG A 492 3.96 -7.99 -28.74
N ARG A 493 4.84 -8.91 -28.36
CA ARG A 493 4.51 -10.35 -28.28
C ARG A 493 3.33 -10.63 -27.34
N SER A 494 3.20 -9.91 -26.22
CA SER A 494 2.05 -10.04 -25.32
C SER A 494 0.72 -9.68 -25.97
N ILE A 495 0.71 -8.67 -26.85
CA ILE A 495 -0.49 -8.28 -27.62
C ILE A 495 -0.81 -9.36 -28.65
N GLU A 496 0.18 -9.74 -29.46
CA GLU A 496 -0.02 -10.62 -30.62
C GLU A 496 -0.32 -12.07 -30.24
N TYR A 497 -0.03 -12.48 -29.00
CA TYR A 497 -0.45 -13.78 -28.48
C TYR A 497 -1.96 -14.00 -28.58
N ALA A 498 -2.77 -12.93 -28.57
CA ALA A 498 -4.22 -13.01 -28.71
C ALA A 498 -4.67 -13.82 -29.95
N TRP A 499 -3.96 -13.65 -31.07
CA TRP A 499 -4.22 -14.32 -32.35
C TRP A 499 -3.11 -15.30 -32.76
N SER A 500 -2.24 -15.70 -31.82
CA SER A 500 -1.21 -16.71 -32.11
C SER A 500 -1.84 -18.07 -32.35
N GLU A 501 -1.33 -18.81 -33.34
CA GLU A 501 -1.71 -20.21 -33.57
C GLU A 501 -1.37 -21.12 -32.38
N THR A 502 -0.40 -20.72 -31.56
CA THR A 502 0.01 -21.44 -30.35
C THR A 502 -0.83 -21.08 -29.12
N ASN A 503 -1.75 -20.11 -29.23
CA ASN A 503 -2.62 -19.74 -28.13
C ASN A 503 -3.62 -20.86 -27.88
N GLU A 504 -3.37 -21.62 -26.81
CA GLU A 504 -4.15 -22.79 -26.42
C GLU A 504 -5.63 -22.43 -26.12
N ASP A 505 -5.86 -21.16 -25.80
CA ASP A 505 -7.13 -20.61 -25.35
C ASP A 505 -7.89 -19.85 -26.45
N LYS A 506 -7.28 -19.66 -27.62
CA LYS A 506 -7.90 -19.13 -28.86
C LYS A 506 -8.65 -17.81 -28.64
N TRP A 507 -7.98 -16.81 -28.07
CA TRP A 507 -8.61 -15.54 -27.70
C TRP A 507 -9.24 -14.81 -28.90
N ASP A 508 -8.44 -14.30 -29.84
CA ASP A 508 -8.86 -13.59 -31.07
C ASP A 508 -8.33 -14.34 -32.31
N PHE A 509 -8.74 -15.59 -32.48
CA PHE A 509 -8.09 -16.49 -33.46
C PHE A 509 -8.33 -16.09 -34.92
N ASP A 510 -9.46 -15.44 -35.23
CA ASP A 510 -9.78 -14.91 -36.55
C ASP A 510 -9.35 -13.45 -36.76
N LYS A 511 -8.74 -12.85 -35.73
CA LYS A 511 -8.06 -11.55 -35.78
C LYS A 511 -9.01 -10.43 -36.21
N ASP A 512 -10.16 -10.37 -35.55
CA ASP A 512 -11.20 -9.38 -35.80
C ASP A 512 -11.25 -8.26 -34.75
N GLY A 513 -10.51 -8.41 -33.64
CA GLY A 513 -10.42 -7.46 -32.54
C GLY A 513 -11.32 -7.80 -31.35
N VAL A 514 -12.00 -8.94 -31.35
CA VAL A 514 -12.82 -9.47 -30.26
C VAL A 514 -12.14 -10.71 -29.68
N ILE A 515 -12.38 -11.00 -28.40
CA ILE A 515 -11.92 -12.27 -27.82
C ILE A 515 -13.12 -13.15 -27.46
N GLU A 516 -13.17 -14.37 -27.99
CA GLU A 516 -14.30 -15.31 -27.81
C GLU A 516 -13.86 -16.66 -27.23
N GLY A 517 -12.55 -16.89 -27.17
CA GLY A 517 -11.96 -18.10 -26.64
C GLY A 517 -12.21 -18.35 -25.15
N ARG A 518 -11.42 -19.27 -24.60
CA ARG A 518 -11.37 -19.56 -23.16
C ARG A 518 -10.56 -18.47 -22.45
N GLN A 519 -11.08 -17.84 -21.40
CA GLN A 519 -10.50 -16.62 -20.85
C GLN A 519 -10.32 -16.71 -19.34
N HIS A 520 -9.14 -17.12 -18.88
CA HIS A 520 -8.78 -17.08 -17.46
C HIS A 520 -8.59 -15.63 -17.00
N ASN A 521 -8.97 -15.32 -15.76
CA ASN A 521 -9.01 -13.94 -15.23
C ASN A 521 -8.99 -13.93 -13.68
N THR A 522 -9.08 -12.75 -13.05
CA THR A 522 -9.04 -12.60 -11.58
C THR A 522 -10.18 -13.24 -10.80
N LEU A 523 -11.24 -13.75 -11.43
CA LEU A 523 -12.26 -14.54 -10.75
C LEU A 523 -11.85 -16.03 -10.60
N ASP A 524 -10.59 -16.35 -10.92
CA ASP A 524 -9.96 -17.67 -10.80
C ASP A 524 -10.66 -18.79 -11.59
N ILE A 525 -11.48 -18.42 -12.57
CA ILE A 525 -12.19 -19.31 -13.50
C ILE A 525 -12.07 -18.81 -14.94
N GLU A 526 -12.40 -19.68 -15.89
CA GLU A 526 -12.46 -19.33 -17.30
C GLU A 526 -13.86 -18.87 -17.72
N LEU A 527 -13.91 -17.69 -18.35
CA LEU A 527 -15.07 -17.24 -19.11
C LEU A 527 -14.98 -17.75 -20.55
N PHE A 528 -16.13 -18.01 -21.16
CA PHE A 528 -16.23 -18.43 -22.56
C PHE A 528 -17.07 -17.45 -23.39
N GLY A 529 -16.64 -17.15 -24.60
CA GLY A 529 -17.32 -16.19 -25.46
C GLY A 529 -17.04 -14.72 -25.09
N PRO A 530 -17.49 -13.80 -25.94
CA PRO A 530 -17.15 -12.39 -25.83
C PRO A 530 -17.82 -11.71 -24.63
N ASN A 531 -17.04 -10.85 -23.97
CA ASN A 531 -17.47 -10.03 -22.83
C ASN A 531 -16.70 -8.69 -22.83
N SER A 532 -17.35 -7.62 -22.40
CA SER A 532 -16.75 -6.28 -22.48
C SER A 532 -15.56 -6.07 -21.54
N TRP A 533 -15.50 -6.81 -20.43
CA TRP A 533 -14.42 -6.67 -19.46
C TRP A 533 -13.07 -7.06 -20.07
N LEU A 534 -12.95 -8.31 -20.52
CA LEU A 534 -11.69 -8.86 -21.01
C LEU A 534 -11.39 -8.41 -22.45
N THR A 535 -12.40 -8.36 -23.32
CA THR A 535 -12.25 -7.76 -24.66
C THR A 535 -11.87 -6.28 -24.54
N GLY A 536 -12.43 -5.55 -23.57
CA GLY A 536 -12.05 -4.17 -23.31
C GLY A 536 -10.56 -3.99 -23.02
N LEU A 537 -9.98 -4.84 -22.18
CA LEU A 537 -8.56 -4.78 -21.85
C LEU A 537 -7.69 -5.11 -23.07
N TYR A 538 -8.11 -6.06 -23.91
CA TYR A 538 -7.47 -6.32 -25.19
C TYR A 538 -7.52 -5.09 -26.12
N LEU A 539 -8.67 -4.44 -26.25
CA LEU A 539 -8.83 -3.20 -27.03
C LEU A 539 -7.94 -2.06 -26.49
N ALA A 540 -7.82 -1.92 -25.17
CA ALA A 540 -6.90 -0.98 -24.56
C ALA A 540 -5.43 -1.32 -24.89
N ALA A 541 -5.05 -2.59 -24.85
CA ALA A 541 -3.72 -3.05 -25.22
C ALA A 541 -3.40 -2.80 -26.70
N LEU A 542 -4.35 -3.04 -27.62
CA LEU A 542 -4.21 -2.70 -29.04
C LEU A 542 -4.01 -1.20 -29.25
N LYS A 543 -4.83 -0.37 -28.61
CA LYS A 543 -4.73 1.09 -28.73
C LYS A 543 -3.42 1.63 -28.16
N ALA A 544 -3.02 1.15 -26.99
CA ALA A 544 -1.74 1.48 -26.37
C ALA A 544 -0.56 1.02 -27.23
N GLY A 545 -0.63 -0.21 -27.74
CA GLY A 545 0.34 -0.78 -28.68
C GLY A 545 0.47 0.06 -29.94
N ALA A 546 -0.64 0.60 -30.47
CA ALA A 546 -0.60 1.45 -31.66
C ALA A 546 0.16 2.76 -31.43
N GLU A 547 -0.04 3.42 -30.29
CA GLU A 547 0.70 4.64 -29.94
C GLU A 547 2.19 4.36 -29.68
N MET A 548 2.52 3.25 -29.02
CA MET A 548 3.91 2.84 -28.78
C MET A 548 4.62 2.46 -30.09
N ALA A 549 3.95 1.71 -30.97
CA ALA A 549 4.45 1.36 -32.29
C ALA A 549 4.73 2.61 -33.14
N GLU A 550 3.80 3.57 -33.16
CA GLU A 550 3.98 4.84 -33.86
C GLU A 550 5.19 5.61 -33.33
N TYR A 551 5.32 5.72 -32.01
CA TYR A 551 6.48 6.40 -31.38
C TYR A 551 7.82 5.75 -31.76
N LEU A 552 7.84 4.43 -31.93
CA LEU A 552 9.03 3.67 -32.32
C LEU A 552 9.24 3.58 -33.83
N GLY A 553 8.36 4.19 -34.64
CA GLY A 553 8.45 4.19 -36.10
C GLY A 553 7.90 2.94 -36.80
N GLU A 554 7.14 2.09 -36.11
CA GLU A 554 6.45 0.92 -36.68
C GLU A 554 5.03 1.29 -37.20
N GLY A 555 4.95 2.18 -38.18
CA GLY A 555 3.67 2.73 -38.68
C GLY A 555 2.67 1.69 -39.21
N GLU A 556 3.13 0.66 -39.93
CA GLU A 556 2.26 -0.42 -40.42
C GLU A 556 1.61 -1.21 -39.28
N ARG A 557 2.38 -1.51 -38.23
CA ARG A 557 1.89 -2.18 -37.02
C ARG A 557 0.89 -1.29 -36.28
N ALA A 558 1.22 -0.01 -36.15
CA ALA A 558 0.36 0.95 -35.49
C ALA A 558 -1.02 0.98 -36.17
N GLU A 559 -1.06 0.96 -37.51
CA GLU A 559 -2.31 0.94 -38.26
C GLU A 559 -3.07 -0.39 -38.15
N GLU A 560 -2.36 -1.53 -38.15
CA GLU A 560 -2.96 -2.84 -37.90
C GLU A 560 -3.68 -2.88 -36.54
N TYR A 561 -3.00 -2.45 -35.47
CA TYR A 561 -3.56 -2.42 -34.13
C TYR A 561 -4.74 -1.43 -34.01
N ARG A 562 -4.67 -0.25 -34.65
CA ARG A 562 -5.82 0.68 -34.74
C ARG A 562 -7.00 0.05 -35.46
N THR A 563 -6.74 -0.67 -36.55
CA THR A 563 -7.79 -1.33 -37.34
C THR A 563 -8.50 -2.41 -36.52
N LEU A 564 -7.74 -3.25 -35.80
CA LEU A 564 -8.29 -4.22 -34.85
C LEU A 564 -9.10 -3.55 -33.75
N PHE A 565 -8.53 -2.52 -33.12
CA PHE A 565 -9.20 -1.75 -32.07
C PHE A 565 -10.54 -1.19 -32.56
N ASN A 566 -10.58 -0.55 -33.73
CA ASN A 566 -11.79 0.08 -34.26
C ASN A 566 -12.87 -0.95 -34.62
N ARG A 567 -12.48 -2.12 -35.16
CA ARG A 567 -13.42 -3.21 -35.47
C ARG A 567 -14.00 -3.81 -34.20
N GLY A 568 -13.14 -4.23 -33.26
CA GLY A 568 -13.57 -4.82 -32.00
C GLY A 568 -14.37 -3.85 -31.12
N LYS A 569 -13.99 -2.56 -31.05
CA LYS A 569 -14.77 -1.51 -30.36
C LYS A 569 -16.19 -1.45 -30.90
N ARG A 570 -16.35 -1.35 -32.22
CA ARG A 570 -17.67 -1.30 -32.87
C ARG A 570 -18.48 -2.56 -32.54
N TRP A 571 -17.86 -3.73 -32.67
CA TRP A 571 -18.52 -5.00 -32.40
C TRP A 571 -19.00 -5.11 -30.95
N VAL A 572 -18.15 -4.79 -29.97
CA VAL A 572 -18.49 -4.81 -28.54
C VAL A 572 -19.66 -3.87 -28.25
N GLU A 573 -19.62 -2.68 -28.84
CA GLU A 573 -20.67 -1.67 -28.65
C GLU A 573 -22.02 -2.06 -29.26
N GLU A 574 -22.02 -2.78 -30.38
CA GLU A 574 -23.22 -3.24 -31.07
C GLU A 574 -23.81 -4.51 -30.47
N ASN A 575 -22.96 -5.42 -29.97
CA ASN A 575 -23.38 -6.77 -29.60
C ASN A 575 -23.43 -7.03 -28.08
N LEU A 576 -22.64 -6.31 -27.28
CA LEU A 576 -22.54 -6.56 -25.84
C LEU A 576 -23.24 -5.50 -24.99
N PHE A 577 -23.62 -4.36 -25.55
CA PHE A 577 -24.38 -3.33 -24.82
C PHE A 577 -25.88 -3.61 -24.89
N ASN A 578 -26.50 -3.93 -23.75
CA ASN A 578 -27.91 -4.34 -23.71
C ASN A 578 -28.92 -3.17 -23.58
N GLY A 579 -28.45 -1.93 -23.75
CA GLY A 579 -29.24 -0.71 -23.57
C GLY A 579 -29.01 -0.01 -22.22
N GLU A 580 -28.50 -0.72 -21.21
CA GLU A 580 -28.15 -0.12 -19.90
C GLU A 580 -26.67 -0.34 -19.55
N TYR A 581 -26.16 -1.55 -19.79
CA TYR A 581 -24.82 -1.98 -19.38
C TYR A 581 -24.28 -3.06 -20.34
N PHE A 582 -23.01 -3.41 -20.20
CA PHE A 582 -22.37 -4.45 -21.00
C PHE A 582 -22.41 -5.81 -20.31
N HIS A 583 -22.61 -6.88 -21.09
CA HIS A 583 -22.70 -8.24 -20.57
C HIS A 583 -21.84 -9.24 -21.36
N GLN A 584 -21.84 -10.50 -20.92
CA GLN A 584 -21.22 -11.61 -21.64
C GLN A 584 -22.24 -12.20 -22.62
N LEU A 585 -21.83 -12.36 -23.88
CA LEU A 585 -22.65 -13.03 -24.89
C LEU A 585 -22.29 -14.51 -24.92
N ILE A 586 -23.12 -15.32 -24.27
CA ILE A 586 -22.94 -16.77 -24.20
C ILE A 586 -24.29 -17.48 -24.15
N ASN A 587 -24.41 -18.62 -24.85
CA ASN A 587 -25.52 -19.54 -24.67
C ASN A 587 -25.14 -20.58 -23.60
N LEU A 588 -25.66 -20.41 -22.38
CA LEU A 588 -25.37 -21.31 -21.25
C LEU A 588 -25.77 -22.77 -21.52
N LYS A 589 -26.70 -23.03 -22.44
CA LYS A 589 -27.18 -24.39 -22.77
C LYS A 589 -26.34 -25.08 -23.86
N ASP A 590 -25.38 -24.38 -24.46
CA ASP A 590 -24.58 -24.92 -25.56
C ASP A 590 -23.29 -25.59 -25.06
N LYS A 591 -23.38 -26.88 -24.76
CA LYS A 591 -22.23 -27.71 -24.34
C LYS A 591 -21.08 -27.72 -25.36
N SER A 592 -21.37 -27.49 -26.64
CA SER A 592 -20.35 -27.52 -27.70
C SER A 592 -19.28 -26.44 -27.55
N ILE A 593 -19.57 -25.36 -26.81
CA ILE A 593 -18.59 -24.33 -26.44
C ILE A 593 -17.42 -24.96 -25.68
N LEU A 594 -17.69 -25.88 -24.76
CA LEU A 594 -16.68 -26.55 -23.94
C LEU A 594 -16.00 -27.71 -24.69
N GLU A 595 -16.76 -28.43 -25.53
CA GLU A 595 -16.26 -29.58 -26.30
C GLU A 595 -15.08 -29.21 -27.21
N LYS A 596 -15.00 -27.95 -27.66
CA LYS A 596 -13.87 -27.39 -28.42
C LYS A 596 -12.51 -27.52 -27.72
N TYR A 597 -12.50 -27.61 -26.39
CA TYR A 597 -11.29 -27.68 -25.57
C TYR A 597 -11.06 -29.06 -24.94
N ALA A 598 -12.03 -29.97 -25.03
CA ALA A 598 -11.99 -31.27 -24.34
C ALA A 598 -10.80 -32.17 -24.77
N SER A 599 -10.29 -31.99 -25.99
CA SER A 599 -9.13 -32.73 -26.48
C SER A 599 -7.81 -32.26 -25.86
N THR A 600 -7.69 -30.98 -25.52
CA THR A 600 -6.49 -30.36 -24.94
C THR A 600 -6.58 -30.23 -23.42
N ASP A 601 -7.78 -30.15 -22.88
CA ASP A 601 -8.09 -30.11 -21.46
C ASP A 601 -9.29 -31.03 -21.18
N PRO A 602 -9.02 -32.31 -20.83
CA PRO A 602 -10.08 -33.27 -20.53
C PRO A 602 -10.94 -32.89 -19.32
N SER A 603 -10.51 -31.95 -18.47
CA SER A 603 -11.24 -31.53 -17.28
C SER A 603 -12.29 -30.45 -17.57
N VAL A 604 -12.21 -29.75 -18.70
CA VAL A 604 -13.08 -28.60 -19.02
C VAL A 604 -14.57 -28.93 -18.88
N ILE A 605 -15.00 -30.13 -19.32
CA ILE A 605 -16.39 -30.55 -19.24
C ILE A 605 -16.81 -30.79 -17.79
N SER A 606 -16.02 -31.51 -16.99
CA SER A 606 -16.39 -31.82 -15.60
C SER A 606 -16.33 -30.57 -14.70
N VAL A 607 -15.45 -29.63 -15.01
CA VAL A 607 -15.32 -28.37 -14.27
C VAL A 607 -16.46 -27.41 -14.60
N TYR A 608 -16.80 -27.22 -15.88
CA TYR A 608 -17.69 -26.15 -16.32
C TYR A 608 -19.10 -26.59 -16.71
N TRP A 609 -19.34 -27.85 -17.09
CA TRP A 609 -20.69 -28.31 -17.40
C TRP A 609 -21.40 -28.83 -16.16
N ASP A 610 -22.64 -28.39 -15.96
CA ASP A 610 -23.54 -28.95 -14.97
C ASP A 610 -24.58 -29.86 -15.63
N GLU A 611 -24.47 -31.17 -15.41
CA GLU A 611 -25.38 -32.14 -16.02
C GLU A 611 -26.81 -32.06 -15.47
N GLU A 612 -26.98 -31.61 -14.22
CA GLU A 612 -28.29 -31.53 -13.57
C GLU A 612 -29.16 -30.42 -14.18
N HIS A 613 -28.58 -29.24 -14.37
CA HIS A 613 -29.27 -28.07 -14.89
C HIS A 613 -29.08 -27.88 -16.40
N GLY A 614 -28.16 -28.64 -17.01
CA GLY A 614 -27.80 -28.56 -18.43
C GLY A 614 -27.25 -27.18 -18.78
N GLU A 615 -26.39 -26.60 -17.92
CA GLU A 615 -25.81 -25.26 -18.09
C GLU A 615 -24.29 -25.27 -17.94
N ILE A 616 -23.64 -24.31 -18.61
CA ILE A 616 -22.28 -23.91 -18.31
C ILE A 616 -22.27 -23.08 -17.02
N LYS A 617 -21.50 -23.55 -16.03
CA LYS A 617 -21.25 -22.90 -14.73
C LYS A 617 -20.22 -21.77 -14.85
N TYR A 618 -20.16 -20.94 -13.82
CA TYR A 618 -19.09 -19.96 -13.62
C TYR A 618 -19.00 -18.90 -14.71
N GLN A 619 -20.14 -18.51 -15.28
CA GLN A 619 -20.22 -17.47 -16.30
C GLN A 619 -20.93 -16.22 -15.74
N ILE A 620 -20.71 -15.07 -16.35
CA ILE A 620 -21.43 -13.82 -16.03
C ILE A 620 -22.81 -13.84 -16.71
N GLY A 621 -22.87 -14.28 -17.96
CA GLY A 621 -24.08 -14.23 -18.78
C GLY A 621 -24.61 -12.79 -18.87
N GLU A 622 -25.89 -12.60 -18.53
CA GLU A 622 -26.55 -11.28 -18.55
C GLU A 622 -26.29 -10.40 -17.31
N GLY A 623 -25.37 -10.82 -16.45
CA GLY A 623 -25.02 -10.12 -15.20
C GLY A 623 -24.36 -8.76 -15.44
N CYS A 624 -24.65 -7.83 -14.53
CA CYS A 624 -23.98 -6.54 -14.41
C CYS A 624 -22.71 -6.73 -13.56
N GLY A 625 -21.58 -6.99 -14.22
CA GLY A 625 -20.27 -7.13 -13.57
C GLY A 625 -19.67 -5.78 -13.20
N ILE A 626 -18.94 -5.72 -12.09
CA ILE A 626 -18.28 -4.50 -11.59
C ILE A 626 -17.18 -4.00 -12.55
N ASP A 627 -16.47 -4.92 -13.20
CA ASP A 627 -15.33 -4.63 -14.09
C ASP A 627 -15.69 -4.56 -15.58
N GLN A 628 -16.99 -4.58 -15.92
CA GLN A 628 -17.47 -4.59 -17.31
C GLN A 628 -16.92 -3.47 -18.21
N VAL A 629 -16.45 -2.36 -17.63
CA VAL A 629 -15.82 -1.23 -18.32
C VAL A 629 -14.45 -0.86 -17.74
N LEU A 630 -13.77 -1.80 -17.07
CA LEU A 630 -12.48 -1.59 -16.39
C LEU A 630 -11.39 -1.03 -17.33
N ALA A 631 -11.40 -1.41 -18.60
CA ALA A 631 -10.44 -0.91 -19.58
C ALA A 631 -10.51 0.63 -19.74
N GLN A 632 -11.70 1.21 -19.62
CA GLN A 632 -11.86 2.67 -19.68
C GLN A 632 -11.29 3.35 -18.44
N TRP A 633 -11.40 2.73 -17.26
CA TRP A 633 -10.77 3.22 -16.02
C TRP A 633 -9.25 3.33 -16.19
N HIS A 634 -8.61 2.27 -16.67
CA HIS A 634 -7.17 2.30 -16.96
C HIS A 634 -6.83 3.37 -18.00
N ALA A 635 -7.58 3.43 -19.11
CA ALA A 635 -7.34 4.38 -20.19
C ALA A 635 -7.47 5.84 -19.74
N ASN A 636 -8.40 6.13 -18.82
CA ASN A 636 -8.55 7.44 -18.20
C ASN A 636 -7.34 7.83 -17.35
N ILE A 637 -6.81 6.88 -16.57
CA ILE A 637 -5.62 7.12 -15.71
C ILE A 637 -4.37 7.37 -16.55
N CYS A 638 -4.13 6.58 -17.61
CA CYS A 638 -2.92 6.69 -18.41
C CYS A 638 -3.03 7.66 -19.61
N GLY A 639 -4.18 8.28 -19.82
CA GLY A 639 -4.39 9.25 -20.90
C GLY A 639 -4.54 8.64 -22.30
N LEU A 640 -4.92 7.37 -22.39
CA LEU A 640 -5.10 6.62 -23.65
C LEU A 640 -6.40 6.99 -24.40
N GLY A 641 -7.30 7.73 -23.76
CA GLY A 641 -8.58 8.19 -24.32
C GLY A 641 -9.65 7.10 -24.38
N ALA A 642 -10.69 7.31 -25.20
CA ALA A 642 -11.86 6.44 -25.23
C ALA A 642 -11.56 5.02 -25.77
N ILE A 643 -11.90 3.99 -24.98
CA ILE A 643 -11.96 2.57 -25.35
C ILE A 643 -13.37 2.19 -25.76
N PHE A 644 -14.37 2.69 -25.04
CA PHE A 644 -15.80 2.54 -25.36
C PHE A 644 -16.43 3.91 -25.66
N ASP A 645 -17.67 3.91 -26.11
CA ASP A 645 -18.52 5.10 -26.17
C ASP A 645 -18.80 5.67 -24.75
N GLY A 646 -18.62 6.97 -24.59
CA GLY A 646 -18.71 7.63 -23.28
C GLY A 646 -20.09 7.58 -22.65
N GLU A 647 -21.18 7.68 -23.43
CA GLU A 647 -22.53 7.58 -22.90
C GLU A 647 -22.85 6.16 -22.45
N LYS A 648 -22.38 5.15 -23.19
CA LYS A 648 -22.49 3.74 -22.79
C LYS A 648 -21.69 3.44 -21.51
N VAL A 649 -20.47 3.97 -21.37
CA VAL A 649 -19.67 3.83 -20.13
C VAL A 649 -20.41 4.45 -18.95
N LYS A 650 -20.89 5.67 -19.09
CA LYS A 650 -21.64 6.36 -18.03
C LYS A 650 -22.93 5.61 -17.65
N SER A 651 -23.62 5.05 -18.63
CA SER A 651 -24.78 4.19 -18.40
C SER A 651 -24.42 2.90 -17.65
N ALA A 652 -23.33 2.24 -18.04
CA ALA A 652 -22.84 1.03 -17.37
C ALA A 652 -22.46 1.31 -15.91
N LEU A 653 -21.75 2.42 -15.64
CA LEU A 653 -21.40 2.84 -14.27
C LEU A 653 -22.63 3.15 -13.41
N ARG A 654 -23.64 3.83 -13.97
CA ARG A 654 -24.93 4.02 -13.29
C ARG A 654 -25.61 2.69 -12.97
N SER A 655 -25.52 1.72 -13.88
CA SER A 655 -26.07 0.38 -13.66
C SER A 655 -25.32 -0.37 -12.55
N ILE A 656 -23.98 -0.29 -12.51
CA ILE A 656 -23.18 -0.85 -11.41
C ILE A 656 -23.62 -0.22 -10.08
N TYR A 657 -23.73 1.11 -10.00
CA TYR A 657 -24.20 1.77 -8.78
C TYR A 657 -25.63 1.32 -8.40
N LYS A 658 -26.53 1.23 -9.38
CA LYS A 658 -27.93 0.85 -9.16
C LYS A 658 -28.08 -0.59 -8.67
N TYR A 659 -27.36 -1.53 -9.28
CA TYR A 659 -27.57 -2.96 -9.07
C TYR A 659 -26.55 -3.59 -8.10
N ASN A 660 -25.29 -3.17 -8.15
CA ASN A 660 -24.22 -3.80 -7.38
C ASN A 660 -24.00 -3.13 -6.01
N PHE A 661 -24.21 -1.82 -5.87
CA PHE A 661 -24.07 -1.15 -4.58
C PHE A 661 -25.23 -1.49 -3.64
N LYS A 662 -24.92 -2.17 -2.54
CA LYS A 662 -25.88 -2.51 -1.48
C LYS A 662 -25.70 -1.53 -0.34
N ARG A 663 -26.78 -0.83 0.03
CA ARG A 663 -26.78 0.10 1.17
C ARG A 663 -26.69 -0.60 2.53
N SER A 664 -27.01 -1.89 2.58
CA SER A 664 -26.90 -2.75 3.75
C SER A 664 -26.79 -4.19 3.27
N MET A 665 -25.90 -4.97 3.89
CA MET A 665 -25.73 -6.40 3.63
C MET A 665 -26.70 -7.29 4.43
N ARG A 666 -27.50 -6.73 5.33
CA ARG A 666 -28.34 -7.49 6.29
C ARG A 666 -29.34 -8.44 5.63
N SER A 667 -29.81 -8.10 4.44
CA SER A 667 -30.76 -8.92 3.65
C SER A 667 -30.15 -9.40 2.34
N PHE A 668 -28.82 -9.39 2.23
CA PHE A 668 -28.10 -9.83 1.05
C PHE A 668 -27.48 -11.22 1.28
N PHE A 669 -27.79 -12.15 0.37
CA PHE A 669 -27.19 -13.48 0.39
C PHE A 669 -25.78 -13.42 -0.19
N ASN A 670 -24.79 -13.88 0.57
CA ASN A 670 -23.41 -14.06 0.12
C ASN A 670 -22.92 -15.45 0.59
N PRO A 671 -22.71 -16.43 -0.33
CA PRO A 671 -22.20 -17.76 0.01
C PRO A 671 -20.67 -17.82 0.08
N CYS A 672 -19.96 -16.73 -0.20
CA CYS A 672 -18.51 -16.65 -0.30
C CYS A 672 -17.90 -16.05 1.00
N ARG A 673 -16.72 -15.42 0.90
CA ARG A 673 -16.09 -14.73 2.03
C ARG A 673 -16.83 -13.42 2.32
N ILE A 674 -16.88 -13.06 3.60
CA ILE A 674 -17.66 -11.92 4.07
C ILE A 674 -16.73 -10.75 4.37
N PHE A 675 -16.61 -9.81 3.43
CA PHE A 675 -15.86 -8.56 3.61
C PHE A 675 -16.77 -7.37 3.97
N SER A 676 -18.09 -7.53 3.83
CA SER A 676 -19.12 -6.58 4.28
C SER A 676 -20.26 -7.36 4.92
N LEU A 677 -20.74 -6.90 6.09
CA LEU A 677 -21.65 -7.64 6.97
C LEU A 677 -22.66 -6.70 7.65
N ASN A 678 -23.84 -7.21 8.03
CA ASN A 678 -24.85 -6.47 8.80
C ASN A 678 -25.28 -5.16 8.10
N ASP A 679 -25.18 -4.03 8.80
CA ASP A 679 -25.56 -2.71 8.29
C ASP A 679 -24.47 -2.05 7.44
N GLU A 680 -23.36 -2.75 7.19
CA GLU A 680 -22.33 -2.26 6.28
C GLU A 680 -22.86 -2.21 4.84
N ALA A 681 -22.42 -1.18 4.12
CA ALA A 681 -22.65 -1.04 2.69
C ALA A 681 -21.43 -1.57 1.91
N GLY A 682 -21.65 -1.96 0.66
CA GLY A 682 -20.58 -2.39 -0.23
C GLY A 682 -21.06 -2.64 -1.66
N THR A 683 -20.13 -2.69 -2.61
CA THR A 683 -20.42 -2.97 -4.02
C THR A 683 -20.02 -4.38 -4.37
N ILE A 684 -20.99 -5.21 -4.77
CA ILE A 684 -20.73 -6.62 -5.08
C ILE A 684 -20.14 -6.80 -6.48
N VAL A 685 -19.38 -7.88 -6.69
CA VAL A 685 -18.72 -8.18 -7.96
C VAL A 685 -19.71 -8.29 -9.13
N CYS A 686 -20.85 -8.96 -8.96
CA CYS A 686 -21.83 -9.11 -10.03
C CYS A 686 -23.26 -9.18 -9.50
N SER A 687 -24.20 -8.57 -10.24
CA SER A 687 -25.63 -8.65 -9.95
C SER A 687 -26.44 -8.96 -11.20
N TRP A 688 -27.55 -9.69 -11.05
CA TRP A 688 -28.49 -9.99 -12.13
C TRP A 688 -29.81 -9.29 -11.83
N PRO A 689 -30.10 -8.16 -12.50
CA PRO A 689 -31.37 -7.45 -12.36
C PRO A 689 -32.57 -8.32 -12.71
N GLU A 690 -33.76 -7.91 -12.26
CA GLU A 690 -35.00 -8.63 -12.55
C GLU A 690 -35.22 -8.79 -14.07
N GLY A 691 -35.60 -10.00 -14.48
CA GLY A 691 -35.77 -10.36 -15.89
C GLY A 691 -34.48 -10.73 -16.62
N LYS A 692 -33.31 -10.66 -15.96
CA LYS A 692 -32.02 -11.12 -16.51
C LYS A 692 -31.72 -12.56 -16.12
N ILE A 693 -31.09 -13.29 -17.02
CA ILE A 693 -30.73 -14.70 -16.81
C ILE A 693 -29.46 -14.78 -15.94
N LYS A 694 -29.64 -15.22 -14.69
CA LYS A 694 -28.55 -15.64 -13.80
C LYS A 694 -28.24 -17.12 -14.06
N PRO A 695 -26.99 -17.50 -14.37
CA PRO A 695 -26.60 -18.91 -14.42
C PRO A 695 -26.92 -19.59 -13.09
N VAL A 696 -27.34 -20.86 -13.11
CA VAL A 696 -27.66 -21.59 -11.86
C VAL A 696 -26.48 -21.54 -10.88
N ILE A 697 -25.26 -21.70 -11.40
CA ILE A 697 -24.02 -21.51 -10.66
C ILE A 697 -23.25 -20.36 -11.34
N PRO A 698 -23.34 -19.11 -10.82
CA PRO A 698 -22.69 -17.95 -11.42
C PRO A 698 -21.16 -17.99 -11.25
N VAL A 699 -20.45 -17.01 -11.82
CA VAL A 699 -19.04 -16.76 -11.48
C VAL A 699 -18.80 -16.82 -9.96
N PRO A 700 -17.70 -17.42 -9.50
CA PRO A 700 -17.28 -17.32 -8.11
C PRO A 700 -17.15 -15.85 -7.69
N TYR A 701 -17.32 -15.63 -6.38
CA TYR A 701 -17.17 -14.31 -5.76
C TYR A 701 -18.18 -13.24 -6.21
N ALA A 702 -19.18 -13.58 -7.03
CA ALA A 702 -20.19 -12.63 -7.52
C ALA A 702 -20.82 -11.78 -6.40
N GLU A 703 -21.04 -12.39 -5.24
CA GLU A 703 -21.64 -11.76 -4.07
C GLU A 703 -20.63 -11.14 -3.08
N GLU A 704 -19.31 -11.24 -3.32
CA GLU A 704 -18.28 -10.59 -2.49
C GLU A 704 -18.15 -9.09 -2.79
N THR A 705 -17.61 -8.34 -1.82
CA THR A 705 -17.23 -6.93 -1.97
C THR A 705 -15.71 -6.81 -1.88
N TRP A 706 -15.03 -6.42 -2.96
CA TRP A 706 -13.57 -6.34 -3.01
C TRP A 706 -13.12 -4.88 -2.96
N CYS A 707 -12.42 -4.48 -1.89
CA CYS A 707 -12.10 -3.06 -1.65
C CYS A 707 -11.36 -2.43 -2.83
N GLY A 708 -10.42 -3.16 -3.45
CA GLY A 708 -9.68 -2.68 -4.62
C GLY A 708 -10.55 -2.42 -5.85
N THR A 709 -11.52 -3.29 -6.17
CA THR A 709 -12.44 -3.07 -7.30
C THR A 709 -13.49 -2.02 -6.98
N GLU A 710 -13.91 -1.91 -5.71
CA GLU A 710 -14.76 -0.83 -5.22
C GLU A 710 -14.11 0.54 -5.43
N TYR A 711 -12.81 0.69 -5.15
CA TYR A 711 -12.08 1.93 -5.45
C TYR A 711 -11.86 2.17 -6.93
N ALA A 712 -11.61 1.11 -7.71
CA ALA A 712 -11.49 1.23 -9.17
C ALA A 712 -12.79 1.77 -9.78
N VAL A 713 -13.94 1.17 -9.45
CA VAL A 713 -15.24 1.65 -9.96
C VAL A 713 -15.61 3.02 -9.39
N ALA A 714 -15.31 3.30 -8.11
CA ALA A 714 -15.58 4.59 -7.50
C ALA A 714 -14.80 5.74 -8.17
N SER A 715 -13.49 5.53 -8.40
CA SER A 715 -12.67 6.51 -9.12
C SER A 715 -13.07 6.64 -10.59
N HIS A 716 -13.48 5.55 -11.23
CA HIS A 716 -14.03 5.58 -12.59
C HIS A 716 -15.35 6.37 -12.68
N MET A 717 -16.27 6.19 -11.72
CA MET A 717 -17.48 7.00 -11.59
C MET A 717 -17.15 8.49 -11.50
N ILE A 718 -16.15 8.86 -10.69
CA ILE A 718 -15.71 10.25 -10.56
C ILE A 718 -15.14 10.79 -11.88
N GLN A 719 -14.31 10.01 -12.58
CA GLN A 719 -13.76 10.38 -13.90
C GLN A 719 -14.85 10.68 -14.94
N GLU A 720 -15.98 9.96 -14.89
CA GLU A 720 -17.11 10.09 -15.82
C GLU A 720 -18.22 11.06 -15.32
N GLY A 721 -17.94 11.76 -14.22
CA GLY A 721 -18.81 12.80 -13.65
C GLY A 721 -19.94 12.30 -12.74
N LEU A 722 -19.89 11.05 -12.28
CA LEU A 722 -20.77 10.46 -11.26
C LEU A 722 -20.13 10.60 -9.86
N ILE A 723 -19.87 11.86 -9.47
CA ILE A 723 -19.03 12.19 -8.30
C ILE A 723 -19.64 11.66 -7.00
N ASN A 724 -20.95 11.87 -6.79
CA ASN A 724 -21.62 11.49 -5.54
C ASN A 724 -21.66 9.96 -5.36
N GLU A 725 -21.89 9.23 -6.45
CA GLU A 725 -21.90 7.78 -6.47
C GLU A 725 -20.51 7.21 -6.12
N GLY A 726 -19.45 7.72 -6.75
CA GLY A 726 -18.08 7.31 -6.46
C GLY A 726 -17.63 7.65 -5.04
N LEU A 727 -17.97 8.85 -4.54
CA LEU A 727 -17.72 9.22 -3.14
C LEU A 727 -18.51 8.34 -2.16
N GLY A 728 -19.75 7.97 -2.50
CA GLY A 728 -20.59 7.08 -1.70
C GLY A 728 -19.99 5.69 -1.54
N ILE A 729 -19.48 5.09 -2.62
CA ILE A 729 -18.78 3.80 -2.57
C ILE A 729 -17.50 3.92 -1.74
N SER A 730 -16.67 4.94 -2.01
CA SER A 730 -15.41 5.15 -1.28
C SER A 730 -15.63 5.29 0.24
N LYS A 731 -16.67 6.04 0.63
CA LYS A 731 -17.06 6.17 2.03
C LYS A 731 -17.55 4.84 2.61
N ALA A 732 -18.35 4.07 1.88
CA ALA A 732 -18.82 2.76 2.32
C ALA A 732 -17.65 1.79 2.60
N VAL A 733 -16.59 1.83 1.79
CA VAL A 733 -15.37 1.07 2.08
C VAL A 733 -14.76 1.54 3.40
N ARG A 734 -14.48 2.84 3.57
CA ARG A 734 -13.82 3.36 4.79
C ARG A 734 -14.64 3.21 6.07
N ASP A 735 -15.96 3.26 5.99
CA ASP A 735 -16.84 3.01 7.14
C ASP A 735 -16.72 1.57 7.70
N ARG A 736 -16.11 0.63 6.95
CA ARG A 736 -15.80 -0.73 7.41
C ARG A 736 -14.46 -0.84 8.16
N TYR A 737 -13.59 0.16 8.04
CA TYR A 737 -12.20 0.17 8.53
C TYR A 737 -11.96 1.38 9.45
N ASP A 738 -12.75 1.48 10.53
CA ASP A 738 -12.80 2.62 11.44
C ASP A 738 -11.97 2.44 12.73
N GLY A 739 -11.21 1.35 12.83
CA GLY A 739 -10.38 1.01 13.99
C GLY A 739 -11.13 0.28 15.12
N GLU A 740 -12.46 0.22 15.07
CA GLU A 740 -13.27 -0.64 15.96
C GLU A 740 -13.68 -1.92 15.24
N LYS A 741 -14.14 -1.82 13.99
CA LYS A 741 -14.57 -2.99 13.21
C LYS A 741 -13.41 -3.73 12.58
N ARG A 742 -12.48 -2.97 11.99
CA ARG A 742 -11.31 -3.46 11.26
C ARG A 742 -10.21 -2.40 11.30
N ASN A 743 -8.97 -2.84 11.18
CA ASN A 743 -7.79 -1.99 11.13
C ASN A 743 -7.81 -1.05 9.89
N PRO A 744 -7.73 0.28 10.05
CA PRO A 744 -7.69 1.25 8.95
C PRO A 744 -6.60 0.99 7.90
N TRP A 745 -5.47 0.40 8.30
CA TRP A 745 -4.27 0.14 7.48
C TRP A 745 -4.16 -1.33 7.01
N ASN A 746 -5.24 -2.11 7.10
CA ASN A 746 -5.25 -3.52 6.70
C ASN A 746 -6.56 -3.88 5.98
N GLU A 747 -6.72 -3.37 4.76
CA GLU A 747 -7.82 -3.81 3.91
C GLU A 747 -7.64 -5.28 3.49
N ILE A 748 -8.73 -6.05 3.61
CA ILE A 748 -8.75 -7.52 3.43
C ILE A 748 -9.42 -7.95 2.13
N GLU A 749 -8.90 -9.02 1.53
CA GLU A 749 -9.50 -9.77 0.41
C GLU A 749 -9.04 -11.25 0.46
N CYS A 750 -8.06 -11.69 -0.35
CA CYS A 750 -7.27 -12.90 -0.02
C CYS A 750 -6.23 -12.53 1.04
N GLY A 751 -6.66 -12.51 2.30
CA GLY A 751 -5.79 -12.22 3.44
C GLY A 751 -5.65 -10.72 3.74
N SER A 752 -4.68 -10.42 4.60
CA SER A 752 -4.35 -9.08 5.10
C SER A 752 -3.49 -8.28 4.11
N ASN A 753 -3.56 -6.95 4.19
CA ASN A 753 -2.76 -5.97 3.46
C ASN A 753 -2.80 -6.23 1.95
N TYR A 754 -4.01 -6.34 1.41
CA TYR A 754 -4.22 -6.83 0.06
C TYR A 754 -3.88 -5.77 -1.00
N SER A 755 -3.00 -6.10 -1.95
CA SER A 755 -2.36 -5.16 -2.87
C SER A 755 -3.34 -4.44 -3.81
N ARG A 756 -4.47 -5.06 -4.15
CA ARG A 756 -5.51 -4.46 -4.99
C ARG A 756 -6.08 -3.15 -4.40
N SER A 757 -6.09 -3.02 -3.07
CA SER A 757 -6.57 -1.80 -2.40
C SER A 757 -5.73 -0.56 -2.69
N MET A 758 -4.51 -0.71 -3.22
CA MET A 758 -3.72 0.42 -3.75
C MET A 758 -4.36 1.08 -4.98
N ALA A 759 -5.45 0.52 -5.54
CA ALA A 759 -6.32 1.19 -6.50
C ALA A 759 -6.95 2.47 -5.94
N SER A 760 -7.09 2.60 -4.62
CA SER A 760 -7.54 3.82 -3.93
C SER A 760 -6.78 5.08 -4.35
N TYR A 761 -5.50 4.96 -4.74
CA TYR A 761 -4.72 6.09 -5.25
C TYR A 761 -5.36 6.75 -6.48
N ALA A 762 -6.13 6.01 -7.28
CA ALA A 762 -6.86 6.56 -8.42
C ALA A 762 -7.94 7.57 -8.02
N LEU A 763 -8.43 7.56 -6.77
CA LEU A 763 -9.37 8.59 -6.26
C LEU A 763 -8.73 9.98 -6.25
N LEU A 764 -7.45 10.06 -5.87
CA LEU A 764 -6.68 11.31 -5.90
C LEU A 764 -6.60 11.86 -7.33
N LEU A 765 -6.30 10.99 -8.30
CA LEU A 765 -6.21 11.35 -9.72
C LEU A 765 -7.57 11.78 -10.27
N ALA A 766 -8.63 11.02 -9.98
CA ALA A 766 -9.97 11.28 -10.44
C ALA A 766 -10.53 12.61 -9.92
N LEU A 767 -10.34 12.92 -8.63
CA LEU A 767 -10.88 14.15 -8.03
C LEU A 767 -10.08 15.40 -8.40
N SER A 768 -8.76 15.28 -8.56
CA SER A 768 -7.89 16.36 -9.06
C SER A 768 -7.96 16.56 -10.56
N GLY A 769 -8.47 15.57 -11.31
CA GLY A 769 -8.42 15.52 -12.76
C GLY A 769 -6.98 15.55 -13.29
N SER A 770 -6.01 15.07 -12.52
CA SER A 770 -4.60 15.14 -12.90
C SER A 770 -4.26 14.10 -13.96
N LYS A 771 -3.56 14.54 -15.02
CA LYS A 771 -3.02 13.67 -16.07
C LYS A 771 -1.62 14.12 -16.46
N PHE A 772 -0.79 13.16 -16.84
CA PHE A 772 0.62 13.40 -17.15
C PHE A 772 1.00 12.68 -18.44
N ASP A 773 1.58 13.42 -19.37
CA ASP A 773 2.22 12.89 -20.57
C ASP A 773 3.61 13.52 -20.71
N MET A 774 4.57 12.87 -20.05
CA MET A 774 5.96 13.32 -20.00
C MET A 774 6.72 13.04 -21.29
N THR A 775 6.12 12.30 -22.25
CA THR A 775 6.67 12.20 -23.62
C THR A 775 6.52 13.53 -24.39
N LYS A 776 5.64 14.41 -23.90
CA LYS A 776 5.34 15.73 -24.47
C LYS A 776 5.49 16.88 -23.47
N ASP A 777 6.11 16.63 -22.31
CA ASP A 777 6.18 17.57 -21.18
C ASP A 777 4.80 18.19 -20.84
N ARG A 778 3.73 17.38 -20.90
CA ARG A 778 2.34 17.85 -20.67
C ARG A 778 1.83 17.46 -19.30
N VAL A 779 1.26 18.44 -18.60
CA VAL A 779 0.63 18.30 -17.29
C VAL A 779 -0.79 18.85 -17.38
N GLU A 780 -1.77 18.14 -16.83
CA GLU A 780 -3.16 18.58 -16.75
C GLU A 780 -3.64 18.55 -15.30
N PHE A 781 -4.41 19.57 -14.91
CA PHE A 781 -5.22 19.56 -13.69
C PHE A 781 -6.64 20.03 -14.02
N ASN A 782 -7.63 19.28 -13.58
CA ASN A 782 -9.04 19.59 -13.81
C ASN A 782 -9.89 19.14 -12.62
N PRO A 783 -9.79 19.82 -11.47
CA PRO A 783 -10.47 19.40 -10.26
C PRO A 783 -11.98 19.30 -10.49
N THR A 784 -12.57 18.23 -9.97
CA THR A 784 -14.01 17.91 -10.13
C THR A 784 -14.94 18.95 -9.49
N GLY A 785 -14.41 19.79 -8.60
CA GLY A 785 -15.10 20.94 -8.03
C GLY A 785 -14.14 21.83 -7.24
N MET A 786 -14.55 23.07 -6.99
CA MET A 786 -13.91 23.96 -6.03
C MET A 786 -14.82 24.06 -4.80
N ALA A 787 -14.33 23.69 -3.63
CA ALA A 787 -15.06 23.94 -2.38
C ALA A 787 -15.04 25.45 -2.07
N ASP A 788 -15.90 25.92 -1.16
CA ASP A 788 -15.97 27.32 -0.70
C ASP A 788 -14.61 27.77 -0.11
N GLY A 789 -13.71 28.29 -0.97
CA GLY A 789 -12.36 28.73 -0.61
C GLY A 789 -11.23 28.24 -1.52
N GLY A 790 -11.47 27.26 -2.40
CA GLY A 790 -10.49 26.76 -3.37
C GLY A 790 -10.39 25.23 -3.47
N PHE A 791 -9.33 24.77 -4.11
CA PHE A 791 -8.95 23.36 -4.23
C PHE A 791 -7.45 23.21 -3.93
N LYS A 792 -7.05 22.20 -3.16
CA LYS A 792 -5.65 21.84 -2.89
C LYS A 792 -5.48 20.33 -2.93
N CYS A 793 -4.46 19.84 -3.64
CA CYS A 793 -4.11 18.42 -3.61
C CYS A 793 -2.61 18.17 -3.80
N PHE A 794 -2.17 17.00 -3.36
CA PHE A 794 -0.87 16.42 -3.71
C PHE A 794 -0.84 16.03 -5.19
N TRP A 795 0.34 16.15 -5.81
CA TRP A 795 0.64 15.57 -7.12
C TRP A 795 2.05 14.97 -7.13
N SER A 796 2.27 13.95 -7.96
CA SER A 796 3.58 13.33 -8.18
C SER A 796 3.75 12.95 -9.64
N ILE A 797 4.96 13.16 -10.16
CA ILE A 797 5.41 12.68 -11.47
C ILE A 797 6.73 11.90 -11.32
N GLY A 798 7.21 11.26 -12.38
CA GLY A 798 8.43 10.44 -12.33
C GLY A 798 9.73 11.17 -11.94
N THR A 799 9.71 12.50 -11.83
CA THR A 799 10.90 13.34 -11.53
C THR A 799 10.74 14.30 -10.36
N GLY A 800 9.54 14.46 -9.81
CA GLY A 800 9.28 15.34 -8.68
C GLY A 800 7.84 15.24 -8.17
N TRP A 801 7.58 15.79 -7.00
CA TRP A 801 6.25 15.86 -6.41
C TRP A 801 6.03 17.17 -5.65
N GLY A 802 4.76 17.49 -5.40
CA GLY A 802 4.39 18.80 -4.91
C GLY A 802 2.91 18.94 -4.57
N THR A 803 2.47 20.20 -4.48
CA THR A 803 1.05 20.55 -4.30
C THR A 803 0.54 21.42 -5.43
N PHE A 804 -0.72 21.22 -5.77
CA PHE A 804 -1.50 22.06 -6.68
C PHE A 804 -2.56 22.79 -5.85
N GLU A 805 -2.63 24.12 -5.97
CA GLU A 805 -3.67 24.96 -5.38
C GLU A 805 -4.39 25.75 -6.46
N ALA A 806 -5.72 25.75 -6.44
CA ALA A 806 -6.56 26.62 -7.24
C ALA A 806 -7.47 27.46 -6.33
N LYS A 807 -7.45 28.78 -6.52
CA LYS A 807 -8.31 29.77 -5.88
C LYS A 807 -9.02 30.59 -6.95
N THR A 808 -9.96 31.45 -6.55
CA THR A 808 -10.75 32.26 -7.48
C THR A 808 -9.90 33.26 -8.27
N ASP A 809 -8.79 33.73 -7.69
CA ASP A 809 -7.91 34.76 -8.24
C ASP A 809 -6.54 34.24 -8.70
N LYS A 810 -6.18 32.99 -8.37
CA LYS A 810 -4.89 32.41 -8.73
C LYS A 810 -4.86 30.88 -8.74
N VAL A 811 -3.94 30.33 -9.53
CA VAL A 811 -3.52 28.91 -9.49
C VAL A 811 -2.04 28.84 -9.13
N THR A 812 -1.64 27.85 -8.34
CA THR A 812 -0.25 27.66 -7.90
C THR A 812 0.15 26.19 -7.97
N ILE A 813 1.29 25.91 -8.60
CA ILE A 813 1.95 24.60 -8.59
C ILE A 813 3.26 24.77 -7.84
N THR A 814 3.42 24.06 -6.72
CA THR A 814 4.64 24.11 -5.89
C THR A 814 5.36 22.78 -5.94
N VAL A 815 6.68 22.79 -6.11
CA VAL A 815 7.52 21.58 -6.08
C VAL A 815 8.17 21.44 -4.70
N HIS A 816 7.90 20.33 -4.02
CA HIS A 816 8.46 20.05 -2.70
C HIS A 816 9.68 19.13 -2.76
N TYR A 817 9.77 18.29 -3.79
CA TYR A 817 10.89 17.38 -4.01
C TYR A 817 11.13 17.14 -5.51
N GLY A 818 12.39 16.92 -5.88
CA GLY A 818 12.78 16.68 -7.26
C GLY A 818 12.56 17.91 -8.14
N LYS A 819 12.07 17.66 -9.36
CA LYS A 819 11.83 18.67 -10.38
C LYS A 819 10.56 18.40 -11.18
N LEU A 820 9.97 19.44 -11.74
CA LEU A 820 8.84 19.40 -12.66
C LEU A 820 9.22 20.13 -13.94
N ARG A 821 9.16 19.43 -15.07
CA ARG A 821 9.37 20.00 -16.41
C ARG A 821 8.02 20.11 -17.11
N ILE A 822 7.69 21.30 -17.63
CA ILE A 822 6.39 21.58 -18.24
C ILE A 822 6.59 22.36 -19.54
N ARG A 823 6.06 21.84 -20.64
CA ARG A 823 5.88 22.59 -21.89
C ARG A 823 4.42 22.96 -22.12
N ASN A 824 3.52 22.03 -21.82
CA ASN A 824 2.08 22.22 -22.01
C ASN A 824 1.37 22.03 -20.67
N LEU A 825 0.73 23.09 -20.16
CA LEU A 825 -0.08 23.05 -18.95
C LEU A 825 -1.54 23.20 -19.31
N SER A 826 -2.31 22.12 -19.14
CA SER A 826 -3.75 22.09 -19.39
C SER A 826 -4.51 22.34 -18.10
N LEU A 827 -5.33 23.40 -18.08
CA LEU A 827 -6.22 23.78 -16.98
C LEU A 827 -7.65 23.99 -17.54
N PRO A 828 -8.36 22.93 -17.95
CA PRO A 828 -9.65 23.05 -18.64
C PRO A 828 -10.73 23.81 -17.83
N PHE A 829 -10.68 23.72 -16.49
CA PHE A 829 -11.57 24.47 -15.59
C PHE A 829 -11.39 25.99 -15.67
N LEU A 830 -10.32 26.49 -16.31
CA LEU A 830 -10.05 27.91 -16.54
C LEU A 830 -10.39 28.38 -17.97
N LYS A 831 -10.99 27.55 -18.83
CA LYS A 831 -11.27 27.90 -20.24
C LYS A 831 -12.01 29.24 -20.43
N ASP A 832 -12.87 29.60 -19.47
CA ASP A 832 -13.69 30.82 -19.48
C ASP A 832 -13.07 31.96 -18.64
N LYS A 833 -11.81 31.83 -18.21
CA LYS A 833 -11.10 32.82 -17.38
C LYS A 833 -10.00 33.52 -18.16
N ARG A 834 -9.81 34.81 -17.86
CA ARG A 834 -8.71 35.60 -18.40
C ARG A 834 -7.49 35.50 -17.50
N ILE A 835 -6.36 35.06 -18.05
CA ILE A 835 -5.06 35.07 -17.36
C ILE A 835 -4.48 36.49 -17.41
N LYS A 836 -4.06 37.00 -16.25
CA LYS A 836 -3.41 38.31 -16.10
C LYS A 836 -1.90 38.21 -16.34
N THR A 837 -1.24 37.26 -15.68
CA THR A 837 0.20 37.04 -15.77
C THR A 837 0.56 35.65 -15.21
N VAL A 838 1.71 35.13 -15.61
CA VAL A 838 2.26 33.85 -15.17
C VAL A 838 3.65 34.10 -14.60
N ILE A 839 3.87 33.71 -13.34
CA ILE A 839 5.07 34.00 -12.57
C ILE A 839 5.72 32.69 -12.16
N SER A 840 7.00 32.52 -12.45
CA SER A 840 7.83 31.41 -11.98
C SER A 840 9.09 31.96 -11.31
N ALA A 841 9.43 31.47 -10.12
CA ALA A 841 10.64 31.89 -9.40
C ALA A 841 10.81 33.43 -9.29
N GLU A 842 9.69 34.14 -9.07
CA GLU A 842 9.61 35.61 -8.96
C GLU A 842 9.79 36.40 -10.26
N GLU A 843 9.87 35.72 -11.40
CA GLU A 843 9.96 36.33 -12.74
C GLU A 843 8.73 36.00 -13.59
N GLU A 844 8.34 36.93 -14.47
CA GLU A 844 7.25 36.74 -15.42
C GLU A 844 7.70 35.81 -16.55
N VAL A 845 6.90 34.80 -16.89
CA VAL A 845 7.23 33.81 -17.92
C VAL A 845 6.32 34.00 -19.12
N GLU A 846 6.90 34.10 -20.30
CA GLU A 846 6.14 34.16 -21.56
C GLU A 846 5.52 32.80 -21.88
N CYS A 847 4.22 32.80 -22.16
CA CYS A 847 3.47 31.63 -22.62
C CYS A 847 2.33 32.06 -23.55
N GLU A 848 1.98 31.19 -24.50
CA GLU A 848 0.76 31.32 -25.29
C GLU A 848 -0.42 30.70 -24.53
N TRP A 849 -1.55 31.42 -24.47
CA TRP A 849 -2.78 30.92 -23.87
C TRP A 849 -3.81 30.60 -24.95
N LEU A 850 -4.23 29.34 -24.99
CA LEU A 850 -5.27 28.85 -25.89
C LEU A 850 -6.65 28.91 -25.21
N LYS A 851 -7.69 29.02 -26.04
CA LYS A 851 -9.09 29.23 -25.58
C LYS A 851 -9.69 28.06 -24.79
N ASP A 852 -9.05 26.90 -24.79
CA ASP A 852 -9.50 25.67 -24.15
C ASP A 852 -8.92 25.44 -22.76
N GLY A 853 -8.11 26.38 -22.26
CA GLY A 853 -7.47 26.24 -20.97
C GLY A 853 -6.01 25.78 -21.04
N GLU A 854 -5.37 25.78 -22.21
CA GLU A 854 -3.99 25.32 -22.39
C GLU A 854 -2.97 26.47 -22.42
N LEU A 855 -1.96 26.41 -21.55
CA LEU A 855 -0.77 27.26 -21.59
C LEU A 855 0.36 26.50 -22.29
N ILE A 856 0.93 27.10 -23.34
CA ILE A 856 2.11 26.58 -24.05
C ILE A 856 3.30 27.50 -23.79
N PHE A 857 4.33 26.97 -23.13
CA PHE A 857 5.57 27.72 -22.90
C PHE A 857 6.48 27.64 -24.13
N THR A 858 7.04 28.77 -24.53
CA THR A 858 7.96 28.86 -25.70
C THR A 858 9.12 27.89 -25.55
N GLU A 859 9.71 27.85 -24.35
CA GLU A 859 10.68 26.85 -23.91
C GLU A 859 10.13 26.11 -22.69
N PRO A 860 10.41 24.80 -22.51
CA PRO A 860 9.90 24.05 -21.37
C PRO A 860 10.40 24.64 -20.04
N LEU A 861 9.44 25.00 -19.18
CA LEU A 861 9.66 25.50 -17.84
C LEU A 861 10.18 24.38 -16.93
N ILE A 862 11.19 24.66 -16.11
CA ILE A 862 11.73 23.71 -15.12
C ILE A 862 11.58 24.32 -13.73
N LEU A 863 10.79 23.66 -12.89
CA LEU A 863 10.62 23.98 -11.47
C LEU A 863 11.40 22.95 -10.64
N SER A 864 12.23 23.42 -9.72
CA SER A 864 12.99 22.59 -8.77
C SER A 864 12.40 22.70 -7.36
N ARG A 865 12.86 21.86 -6.43
CA ARG A 865 12.50 21.91 -5.00
C ARG A 865 12.46 23.35 -4.45
N GLY A 866 11.33 23.71 -3.84
CA GLY A 866 11.05 25.03 -3.26
C GLY A 866 10.52 26.08 -4.25
N GLN A 867 10.58 25.82 -5.56
CA GLN A 867 10.04 26.73 -6.57
C GLN A 867 8.55 26.49 -6.80
N ARG A 868 7.89 27.54 -7.32
CA ARG A 868 6.47 27.51 -7.67
C ARG A 868 6.20 28.27 -8.96
N LEU A 869 5.19 27.80 -9.68
CA LEU A 869 4.53 28.50 -10.76
C LEU A 869 3.22 29.08 -10.23
N THR A 870 2.99 30.37 -10.46
CA THR A 870 1.75 31.07 -10.07
C THR A 870 1.10 31.70 -11.29
N ILE A 871 -0.16 31.37 -11.54
CA ILE A 871 -0.98 31.95 -12.60
C ILE A 871 -1.98 32.89 -11.94
N LEU A 872 -1.89 34.19 -12.20
CA LEU A 872 -2.83 35.18 -11.68
C LEU A 872 -3.99 35.33 -12.65
N LEU A 873 -5.21 35.25 -12.12
CA LEU A 873 -6.45 35.36 -12.89
C LEU A 873 -7.03 36.77 -12.78
N SER A 874 -7.67 37.25 -13.84
CA SER A 874 -8.44 38.49 -13.82
C SER A 874 -9.69 38.32 -12.95
N THR A 875 -10.00 39.32 -12.12
CA THR A 875 -11.27 39.40 -11.39
C THR A 875 -12.41 39.95 -12.25
N GLU A 876 -12.10 40.56 -13.38
CA GLU A 876 -13.06 40.98 -14.40
C GLU A 876 -13.24 39.83 -15.40
N ASN A 877 -14.48 39.33 -15.51
CA ASN A 877 -14.88 38.28 -16.47
C ASN A 877 -14.71 38.75 -17.92
#